data_AF-A0A9D2ER37-F1
#
_entry.id   AF-A0A9D2ER37-F1
#
_cell.length_a   1.000
_cell.length_b   1.000
_cell.length_c   1.000
_cell.angle_alpha   90.00
_cell.angle_beta   90.00
_cell.angle_gamma   90.00
#
_symmetry.space_group_name_H-M   'P 1'
#
loop_
_entity.id
_entity.type
_entity.pdbx_description
1 polymer ?
#
loop_
_entity_poly.entity_id
_entity_poly.type
_entity_poly.pdbx_seq_one_letter_code
_entity_poly.pdbx_strand_id
1 'polypeptide(L)'
;MKNRRKRLLSAVLSLCMLAGLLAPAVCAEGEETITMEVATADQLVALAKDCRLDSWSRGRTVVLTADIDLTGTDFAGIPTFGGTLEGGGHTISGLTLTGEGSVQGLFRYIQQDAVVKALHVTGTVQPGGTRAGVGGLAGENAGTIQNCSFSGTISGTSRIGGIAGSNTVTGIINGCTVDGSVYGDHFVGGITGQNDGVVSGCTNGAAVNTTVSQNEVKLEDLTVTDLLTTERAADITDIGGIAGSSAGVLRACVNRGAVGYDHIGYNVGGIAGSQTGYIEGCVNYGTVHARKEGGGIVGQMEPSSVLQYSQDTLQQLRGELDTLQGLMNQAAQDASASSSELTARFDDLKNRVDGARSAVDTLVRKLEEGIDIGTQNLTVTALADLTGQGNVSSSTDVTVTPAPTQAPETTPAPETTPAPEATPTPVPEGTPQPEETPRPEITPEPAPTVTPVPDPQPTKGTESTVPETERADTAHNRPPHRAPQLSVDHTLEGSGSASLDGQASVPVPSLEVNNQDAITAARNSLSGSLTAIADGVDSIGTSTGDHTQALIRDIEAITNQMNKITDTLLGAAENAGQGTVFEDVSDEDTDGDTEGKVSNCLNAGEVYADLNAGGIAGAMARENDLDPEDDTKISGSSSLNMTYKTRIVVRDCTNQGTVQAKKQCAGGIVGSMELGSVLQSYNTADLLQEDVDYVGGIAGQSKSAIRQCAVKARLAGDAWVGGIAGSAYTLTDCRAMVEVTGNEQVGAVAGGLLAEDSLGNALNQLQDNESAVQGNCFVSETLGGIDGISYAGQAEPMAFADFAALAGQEGLPETFSRITLTFVADGQTVATLPVEYGAAFDPAEAPAVPEKAGCTAVWADFVTENITFDQRVTAVYTPFSTVIASTEQREDGRAILLAEGSFGDGALTLTPCEETPAPGTSESWQFTLPEEVSGSVRLHYLPLKADSDLYLRGADGSWRKAETTADGSYLVCTLQSGDTALAAVPRHTVPLPLLAGAGAALLLLLAVGLWTCHRHRKKKAAAQ
;
A
#
# COMPACT_ATOMS: atom_id res chain seq x y z
N MET A 1 -27.02 -23.36 54.31
CA MET A 1 -26.65 -24.66 53.69
C MET A 1 -26.66 -24.65 52.15
N LYS A 2 -27.52 -23.87 51.47
CA LYS A 2 -27.53 -23.76 49.99
C LYS A 2 -26.23 -23.20 49.38
N ASN A 3 -25.56 -22.24 50.02
CA ASN A 3 -24.33 -21.63 49.47
C ASN A 3 -23.08 -22.54 49.54
N ARG A 4 -23.02 -23.48 50.50
CA ARG A 4 -21.93 -24.48 50.55
C ARG A 4 -22.07 -25.54 49.46
N ARG A 5 -23.29 -25.93 49.11
CA ARG A 5 -23.54 -26.89 48.01
C ARG A 5 -23.19 -26.30 46.64
N LYS A 6 -23.45 -25.01 46.40
CA LYS A 6 -23.08 -24.34 45.14
C LYS A 6 -21.56 -24.21 44.97
N ARG A 7 -20.82 -23.91 46.04
CA ARG A 7 -19.34 -23.85 46.02
C ARG A 7 -18.70 -25.23 45.88
N LEU A 8 -19.31 -26.28 46.43
CA LEU A 8 -18.86 -27.65 46.23
C LEU A 8 -19.12 -28.12 44.80
N LEU A 9 -20.28 -27.77 44.23
CA LEU A 9 -20.60 -28.08 42.84
C LEU A 9 -19.67 -27.35 41.87
N SER A 10 -19.33 -26.08 42.11
CA SER A 10 -18.40 -25.35 41.26
C SER A 10 -16.99 -25.91 41.35
N ALA A 11 -16.51 -26.30 42.54
CA ALA A 11 -15.21 -26.93 42.71
C ALA A 11 -15.13 -28.30 42.01
N VAL A 12 -16.20 -29.10 42.05
CA VAL A 12 -16.27 -30.38 41.34
C VAL A 12 -16.34 -30.15 39.82
N LEU A 13 -17.07 -29.15 39.34
CA LEU A 13 -17.14 -28.82 37.93
C LEU A 13 -15.79 -28.30 37.40
N SER A 14 -15.07 -27.49 38.17
CA SER A 14 -13.73 -27.02 37.85
C SER A 14 -12.71 -28.17 37.83
N LEU A 15 -12.85 -29.15 38.73
CA LEU A 15 -12.00 -30.35 38.74
C LEU A 15 -12.30 -31.27 37.55
N CYS A 16 -13.57 -31.37 37.13
CA CYS A 16 -13.97 -32.11 35.92
C CYS A 16 -13.53 -31.41 34.63
N MET A 17 -13.53 -30.08 34.58
CA MET A 17 -12.97 -29.29 33.47
C MET A 17 -11.44 -29.46 33.39
N LEU A 18 -10.73 -29.45 34.53
CA LEU A 18 -9.29 -29.74 34.57
C LEU A 18 -8.96 -31.20 34.18
N ALA A 19 -9.82 -32.17 34.52
CA ALA A 19 -9.65 -33.57 34.13
C ALA A 19 -10.00 -33.79 32.64
N GLY A 20 -10.89 -33.00 32.06
CA GLY A 20 -11.22 -33.02 30.63
C GLY A 20 -10.09 -32.48 29.74
N LEU A 21 -9.29 -31.54 30.24
CA LEU A 21 -8.10 -31.00 29.57
C LEU A 21 -6.92 -31.99 29.52
N LEU A 22 -6.94 -33.06 30.33
CA LEU A 22 -5.91 -34.12 30.32
C LEU A 22 -6.27 -35.31 29.39
N ALA A 23 -7.47 -35.32 28.80
CA ALA A 23 -7.99 -36.46 28.05
C ALA A 23 -7.62 -36.56 26.54
N PRO A 24 -7.11 -35.53 25.84
CA PRO A 24 -6.59 -35.76 24.47
C PRO A 24 -5.21 -36.44 24.45
N ALA A 25 -4.51 -36.53 25.59
CA ALA A 25 -3.13 -37.02 25.63
C ALA A 25 -2.98 -38.56 25.80
N VAL A 26 -4.06 -39.32 26.01
CA VAL A 26 -3.98 -40.76 26.33
C VAL A 26 -4.82 -41.66 25.40
N CYS A 27 -5.51 -41.12 24.40
CA CYS A 27 -6.32 -41.92 23.46
C CYS A 27 -6.09 -41.57 21.99
N ALA A 28 -4.84 -41.37 21.58
CA ALA A 28 -4.43 -41.62 20.20
C ALA A 28 -3.82 -43.03 20.17
N GLU A 29 -4.47 -43.96 19.47
CA GLU A 29 -3.86 -45.23 19.09
C GLU A 29 -2.57 -44.90 18.33
N GLY A 30 -1.43 -45.33 18.89
CA GLY A 30 -0.11 -44.84 18.51
C GLY A 30 0.34 -45.29 17.12
N GLU A 31 0.48 -44.34 16.21
CA GLU A 31 1.70 -44.30 15.41
C GLU A 31 2.82 -43.85 16.34
N GLU A 32 3.86 -44.69 16.54
CA GLU A 32 5.07 -44.26 17.25
C GLU A 32 5.69 -43.07 16.50
N THR A 33 5.40 -41.85 16.95
CA THR A 33 6.04 -40.65 16.41
C THR A 33 7.51 -40.69 16.80
N ILE A 34 8.39 -40.89 15.83
CA ILE A 34 9.83 -40.99 16.07
C ILE A 34 10.35 -39.58 16.40
N THR A 35 10.65 -39.33 17.68
CA THR A 35 11.23 -38.07 18.14
C THR A 35 12.76 -38.11 18.09
N MET A 36 13.37 -37.04 17.58
CA MET A 36 14.82 -36.89 17.49
C MET A 36 15.26 -35.53 18.02
N GLU A 37 16.27 -35.53 18.88
CA GLU A 37 16.83 -34.33 19.49
C GLU A 37 18.08 -33.85 18.73
N VAL A 38 18.14 -32.55 18.46
CA VAL A 38 19.26 -31.90 17.79
C VAL A 38 19.78 -30.79 18.70
N ALA A 39 21.06 -30.90 19.09
CA ALA A 39 21.72 -29.99 20.02
C ALA A 39 23.01 -29.38 19.44
N THR A 40 23.46 -29.82 18.26
CA THR A 40 24.76 -29.43 17.67
C THR A 40 24.66 -29.26 16.16
N ALA A 41 25.58 -28.48 15.59
CA ALA A 41 25.65 -28.24 14.15
C ALA A 41 25.87 -29.54 13.35
N ASP A 42 26.72 -30.45 13.84
CA ASP A 42 26.96 -31.74 13.19
C ASP A 42 25.69 -32.60 13.10
N GLN A 43 24.83 -32.57 14.12
CA GLN A 43 23.53 -33.25 14.12
C GLN A 43 22.57 -32.61 13.11
N LEU A 44 22.58 -31.28 12.96
CA LEU A 44 21.76 -30.60 11.95
C LEU A 44 22.25 -30.92 10.53
N VAL A 45 23.57 -30.97 10.32
CA VAL A 45 24.17 -31.40 9.05
C VAL A 45 23.84 -32.86 8.73
N ALA A 46 23.79 -33.73 9.74
CA ALA A 46 23.36 -35.12 9.57
C ALA A 46 21.88 -35.20 9.18
N LEU A 47 21.00 -34.44 9.85
CA LEU A 47 19.58 -34.33 9.50
C LEU A 47 19.41 -33.90 8.03
N ALA A 48 20.15 -32.88 7.58
CA ALA A 48 20.09 -32.42 6.19
C ALA A 48 20.50 -33.50 5.16
N LYS A 49 21.43 -34.39 5.53
CA LYS A 49 21.83 -35.52 4.67
C LYS A 49 20.77 -36.61 4.58
N ASP A 50 20.05 -36.85 5.68
CA ASP A 50 18.99 -37.86 5.75
C ASP A 50 17.70 -37.39 5.08
N CYS A 51 17.39 -36.09 5.17
CA CYS A 51 16.28 -35.40 4.52
C CYS A 51 16.45 -35.21 2.99
N ARG A 52 17.16 -36.12 2.31
CA ARG A 52 17.28 -36.16 0.85
C ARG A 52 16.11 -36.87 0.17
N LEU A 53 15.49 -37.81 0.88
CA LEU A 53 14.29 -38.50 0.42
C LEU A 53 13.06 -37.80 1.01
N ASP A 54 12.09 -37.52 0.15
CA ASP A 54 10.81 -36.89 0.48
C ASP A 54 10.04 -37.62 1.60
N SER A 55 10.17 -38.94 1.66
CA SER A 55 9.53 -39.80 2.65
C SER A 55 10.25 -39.88 4.01
N TRP A 56 11.54 -39.53 4.08
CA TRP A 56 12.33 -39.79 5.29
C TRP A 56 11.88 -38.94 6.48
N SER A 57 11.56 -37.66 6.29
CA SER A 57 11.13 -36.81 7.41
C SER A 57 9.68 -37.00 7.82
N ARG A 58 8.86 -37.71 7.02
CA ARG A 58 7.41 -37.86 7.29
C ARG A 58 7.17 -38.65 8.57
N GLY A 59 6.23 -38.17 9.40
CA GLY A 59 5.87 -38.79 10.68
C GLY A 59 6.94 -38.69 11.78
N ARG A 60 8.01 -37.91 11.56
CA ARG A 60 9.09 -37.68 12.54
C ARG A 60 8.98 -36.30 13.18
N THR A 61 9.39 -36.20 14.44
CA THR A 61 9.46 -34.94 15.19
C THR A 61 10.91 -34.61 15.53
N VAL A 62 11.42 -33.50 15.02
CA VAL A 62 12.74 -32.95 15.31
C VAL A 62 12.59 -31.90 16.40
N VAL A 63 13.32 -32.03 17.51
CA VAL A 63 13.30 -31.07 18.62
C VAL A 63 14.68 -30.45 18.79
N LEU A 64 14.77 -29.13 18.70
CA LEU A 64 15.98 -28.40 19.09
C LEU A 64 16.06 -28.34 20.63
N THR A 65 17.21 -28.70 21.18
CA THR A 65 17.46 -28.65 22.64
C THR A 65 18.53 -27.65 23.04
N ALA A 66 19.15 -26.99 22.07
CA ALA A 66 20.14 -25.94 22.25
C ALA A 66 20.20 -25.02 21.02
N ASP A 67 20.76 -23.83 21.20
CA ASP A 67 21.10 -22.95 20.08
C ASP A 67 22.23 -23.57 19.25
N ILE A 68 22.15 -23.39 17.92
CA ILE A 68 23.06 -24.00 16.96
C ILE A 68 23.78 -22.90 16.19
N ASP A 69 25.11 -22.99 16.10
CA ASP A 69 25.95 -22.10 15.30
C ASP A 69 26.49 -22.86 14.08
N LEU A 70 26.17 -22.35 12.88
CA LEU A 70 26.58 -22.92 11.59
C LEU A 70 27.82 -22.23 11.01
N THR A 71 28.43 -21.27 11.71
CA THR A 71 29.64 -20.61 11.21
C THR A 71 30.78 -21.60 10.94
N GLY A 72 31.37 -21.52 9.74
CA GLY A 72 32.46 -22.41 9.32
C GLY A 72 32.03 -23.84 8.99
N THR A 73 30.73 -24.12 8.87
CA THR A 73 30.21 -25.42 8.43
C THR A 73 29.86 -25.42 6.92
N ASP A 74 29.93 -26.60 6.28
CA ASP A 74 29.53 -26.79 4.87
C ASP A 74 28.00 -27.03 4.73
N PHE A 75 27.19 -26.41 5.58
CA PHE A 75 25.74 -26.61 5.59
C PHE A 75 25.08 -25.94 4.38
N ALA A 76 24.42 -26.73 3.53
CA ALA A 76 23.82 -26.28 2.27
C ALA A 76 22.27 -26.25 2.30
N GLY A 77 21.68 -26.18 3.49
CA GLY A 77 20.22 -26.28 3.67
C GLY A 77 19.71 -27.73 3.73
N ILE A 78 18.49 -27.88 4.25
CA ILE A 78 17.74 -29.14 4.30
C ILE A 78 16.96 -29.30 2.98
N PRO A 79 17.24 -30.32 2.15
CA PRO A 79 16.66 -30.42 0.81
C PRO A 79 15.14 -30.53 0.80
N THR A 80 14.55 -31.33 1.68
CA THR A 80 13.09 -31.42 1.81
C THR A 80 12.69 -31.85 3.22
N PHE A 81 11.61 -31.30 3.75
CA PHE A 81 11.13 -31.61 5.09
C PHE A 81 9.61 -31.83 5.12
N GLY A 82 9.20 -32.96 5.66
CA GLY A 82 7.83 -33.47 5.73
C GLY A 82 7.38 -33.85 7.15
N GLY A 83 8.16 -33.48 8.17
CA GLY A 83 7.91 -33.81 9.57
C GLY A 83 7.48 -32.61 10.40
N THR A 84 7.58 -32.72 11.73
CA THR A 84 7.43 -31.60 12.65
C THR A 84 8.79 -31.16 13.18
N LEU A 85 9.18 -29.90 13.02
CA LEU A 85 10.32 -29.29 13.68
C LEU A 85 9.83 -28.36 14.80
N GLU A 86 10.19 -28.73 16.02
CA GLU A 86 10.01 -28.00 17.26
C GLU A 86 11.29 -27.20 17.55
N GLY A 87 11.29 -25.91 17.23
CA GLY A 87 12.45 -25.05 17.47
C GLY A 87 12.62 -24.69 18.95
N GLY A 88 11.57 -24.78 19.76
CA GLY A 88 11.63 -24.54 21.22
C GLY A 88 12.03 -23.11 21.61
N GLY A 89 12.04 -22.16 20.68
CA GLY A 89 12.59 -20.81 20.86
C GLY A 89 14.11 -20.75 20.71
N HIS A 90 14.76 -21.82 20.23
CA HIS A 90 16.19 -21.83 19.97
C HIS A 90 16.56 -21.10 18.68
N THR A 91 17.82 -20.65 18.64
CA THR A 91 18.37 -19.92 17.50
C THR A 91 19.32 -20.79 16.68
N ILE A 92 19.13 -20.81 15.36
CA ILE A 92 20.12 -21.27 14.37
C ILE A 92 20.83 -20.03 13.82
N SER A 93 22.10 -19.87 14.16
CA SER A 93 22.92 -18.71 13.79
C SER A 93 24.00 -19.06 12.78
N GLY A 94 24.55 -18.05 12.10
CA GLY A 94 25.65 -18.25 11.15
C GLY A 94 25.25 -18.90 9.83
N LEU A 95 23.95 -18.96 9.49
CA LEU A 95 23.49 -19.54 8.23
C LEU A 95 24.10 -18.76 7.06
N THR A 96 24.80 -19.45 6.15
CA THR A 96 25.37 -18.82 4.94
C THR A 96 25.05 -19.70 3.73
N LEU A 97 24.11 -19.26 2.90
CA LEU A 97 23.70 -19.97 1.69
C LEU A 97 24.11 -19.18 0.45
N THR A 98 25.27 -19.52 -0.12
CA THR A 98 25.83 -18.89 -1.33
C THR A 98 26.01 -19.85 -2.49
N GLY A 99 25.72 -21.14 -2.29
CA GLY A 99 25.79 -22.15 -3.34
C GLY A 99 24.83 -21.87 -4.49
N GLU A 100 25.14 -22.38 -5.68
CA GLU A 100 24.24 -22.27 -6.83
C GLU A 100 22.94 -23.04 -6.59
N GLY A 101 21.81 -22.39 -6.83
CA GLY A 101 20.50 -23.04 -6.74
C GLY A 101 19.34 -22.16 -7.15
N SER A 102 18.29 -22.78 -7.69
CA SER A 102 17.07 -22.07 -8.08
C SER A 102 16.19 -21.76 -6.87
N VAL A 103 16.04 -22.74 -5.96
CA VAL A 103 15.21 -22.62 -4.75
C VAL A 103 16.09 -22.82 -3.54
N GLN A 104 16.08 -21.89 -2.58
CA GLN A 104 17.02 -21.89 -1.45
C GLN A 104 16.41 -21.31 -0.17
N GLY A 105 16.83 -21.88 0.95
CA GLY A 105 16.51 -21.47 2.32
C GLY A 105 17.07 -22.48 3.33
N LEU A 106 16.86 -22.25 4.63
CA LEU A 106 17.20 -23.27 5.65
C LEU A 106 16.59 -24.63 5.27
N PHE A 107 15.35 -24.60 4.80
CA PHE A 107 14.68 -25.65 4.06
C PHE A 107 14.55 -25.22 2.61
N ARG A 108 14.90 -26.11 1.70
CA ARG A 108 14.61 -25.86 0.28
C ARG A 108 13.13 -26.05 -0.01
N TYR A 109 12.54 -27.14 0.48
CA TYR A 109 11.10 -27.43 0.37
C TYR A 109 10.53 -27.86 1.73
N ILE A 110 9.48 -27.18 2.18
CA ILE A 110 8.61 -27.66 3.26
C ILE A 110 7.39 -28.30 2.60
N GLN A 111 7.20 -29.60 2.81
CA GLN A 111 6.12 -30.38 2.21
C GLN A 111 4.77 -30.05 2.84
N GLN A 112 3.69 -30.46 2.16
CA GLN A 112 2.36 -30.49 2.74
C GLN A 112 2.35 -31.28 4.06
N ASP A 113 1.56 -30.81 5.02
CA ASP A 113 1.44 -31.32 6.40
C ASP A 113 2.68 -31.21 7.30
N ALA A 114 3.81 -30.76 6.75
CA ALA A 114 5.00 -30.46 7.56
C ALA A 114 4.74 -29.24 8.45
N VAL A 115 5.34 -29.23 9.64
CA VAL A 115 5.20 -28.12 10.59
C VAL A 115 6.57 -27.69 11.06
N VAL A 116 6.89 -26.41 10.93
CA VAL A 116 8.11 -25.80 11.49
C VAL A 116 7.65 -24.69 12.43
N LYS A 117 7.99 -24.78 13.71
CA LYS A 117 7.53 -23.76 14.67
C LYS A 117 8.53 -23.37 15.75
N ALA A 118 8.37 -22.16 16.25
CA ALA A 118 9.17 -21.59 17.34
C ALA A 118 10.69 -21.63 17.06
N LEU A 119 11.10 -21.24 15.85
CA LEU A 119 12.49 -21.26 15.40
C LEU A 119 12.97 -19.86 15.04
N HIS A 120 14.14 -19.47 15.55
CA HIS A 120 14.82 -18.24 15.15
C HIS A 120 16.01 -18.56 14.26
N VAL A 121 16.14 -17.89 13.12
CA VAL A 121 17.24 -18.11 12.17
C VAL A 121 17.93 -16.78 11.90
N THR A 122 19.27 -16.76 11.97
CA THR A 122 20.06 -15.58 11.61
C THR A 122 21.14 -15.93 10.58
N GLY A 123 21.27 -15.13 9.53
CA GLY A 123 22.32 -15.36 8.53
C GLY A 123 22.13 -14.62 7.21
N THR A 124 22.87 -15.08 6.19
CA THR A 124 22.88 -14.52 4.84
C THR A 124 22.46 -15.58 3.83
N VAL A 125 21.41 -15.29 3.06
CA VAL A 125 20.91 -16.15 1.99
C VAL A 125 21.06 -15.41 0.66
N GLN A 126 22.16 -15.68 -0.03
CA GLN A 126 22.54 -15.04 -1.30
C GLN A 126 23.07 -16.11 -2.27
N PRO A 127 22.20 -17.03 -2.73
CA PRO A 127 22.62 -18.12 -3.60
C PRO A 127 23.14 -17.60 -4.94
N GLY A 128 23.90 -18.43 -5.65
CA GLY A 128 24.25 -18.22 -7.06
C GLY A 128 23.24 -18.87 -8.03
N GLY A 129 23.49 -18.77 -9.34
CA GLY A 129 22.64 -19.40 -10.36
C GLY A 129 21.37 -18.61 -10.69
N THR A 130 20.25 -19.30 -10.93
CA THR A 130 18.97 -18.67 -11.31
C THR A 130 18.31 -17.91 -10.16
N ARG A 131 18.46 -18.37 -8.90
CA ARG A 131 18.01 -17.68 -7.67
C ARG A 131 16.52 -17.30 -7.67
N ALA A 132 15.70 -18.17 -8.28
CA ALA A 132 14.30 -17.90 -8.57
C ALA A 132 13.35 -17.96 -7.35
N GLY A 133 13.69 -18.70 -6.29
CA GLY A 133 12.85 -18.85 -5.10
C GLY A 133 13.69 -18.85 -3.83
N VAL A 134 13.81 -17.71 -3.17
CA VAL A 134 14.73 -17.54 -2.04
C VAL A 134 13.97 -17.12 -0.80
N GLY A 135 14.15 -17.86 0.29
CA GLY A 135 13.69 -17.43 1.60
C GLY A 135 14.61 -17.79 2.74
N GLY A 136 14.47 -17.09 3.86
CA GLY A 136 15.31 -17.31 5.05
C GLY A 136 15.09 -18.67 5.69
N LEU A 137 13.82 -19.06 5.84
CA LEU A 137 13.44 -20.38 6.36
C LEU A 137 13.15 -21.38 5.24
N ALA A 138 12.35 -21.00 4.24
CA ALA A 138 11.92 -21.88 3.18
C ALA A 138 12.17 -21.25 1.80
N GLY A 139 12.71 -22.00 0.85
CA GLY A 139 12.62 -21.59 -0.55
C GLY A 139 11.18 -21.66 -1.03
N GLU A 140 10.51 -22.78 -0.74
CA GLU A 140 9.09 -23.00 -1.02
C GLU A 140 8.41 -23.68 0.17
N ASN A 141 7.23 -23.17 0.53
CA ASN A 141 6.42 -23.66 1.64
C ASN A 141 5.06 -24.18 1.16
N ALA A 142 4.82 -25.47 1.34
CA ALA A 142 3.50 -26.11 1.21
C ALA A 142 2.93 -26.59 2.55
N GLY A 143 3.69 -26.45 3.64
CA GLY A 143 3.31 -26.82 5.01
C GLY A 143 3.02 -25.61 5.89
N THR A 144 3.19 -25.78 7.21
CA THR A 144 2.95 -24.72 8.21
C THR A 144 4.26 -24.21 8.80
N ILE A 145 4.49 -22.90 8.70
CA ILE A 145 5.55 -22.18 9.42
C ILE A 145 4.89 -21.29 10.47
N GLN A 146 5.21 -21.50 11.75
CA GLN A 146 4.51 -20.82 12.84
C GLN A 146 5.45 -20.24 13.91
N ASN A 147 5.24 -18.98 14.30
CA ASN A 147 6.02 -18.32 15.36
C ASN A 147 7.53 -18.40 15.13
N CYS A 148 7.95 -18.27 13.87
CA CYS A 148 9.35 -18.31 13.49
C CYS A 148 9.86 -16.90 13.17
N SER A 149 11.17 -16.69 13.25
CA SER A 149 11.76 -15.44 12.78
C SER A 149 13.03 -15.65 11.97
N PHE A 150 13.25 -14.70 11.06
CA PHE A 150 14.50 -14.58 10.31
C PHE A 150 15.12 -13.20 10.54
N SER A 151 16.43 -13.15 10.77
CA SER A 151 17.18 -11.89 10.82
C SER A 151 18.45 -11.96 9.99
N GLY A 152 18.60 -11.05 9.03
CA GLY A 152 19.81 -10.95 8.22
C GLY A 152 19.55 -10.43 6.81
N THR A 153 20.35 -10.89 5.84
CA THR A 153 20.28 -10.39 4.46
C THR A 153 19.87 -11.49 3.50
N ILE A 154 18.85 -11.22 2.69
CA ILE A 154 18.36 -12.12 1.64
C ILE A 154 18.46 -11.41 0.29
N SER A 155 18.99 -12.11 -0.72
CA SER A 155 19.01 -11.63 -2.10
C SER A 155 18.69 -12.76 -3.08
N GLY A 156 17.77 -12.51 -4.01
CA GLY A 156 17.41 -13.41 -5.10
C GLY A 156 17.05 -12.64 -6.37
N THR A 157 16.43 -13.31 -7.35
CA THR A 157 16.03 -12.69 -8.64
C THR A 157 14.52 -12.64 -8.80
N SER A 158 13.82 -13.78 -8.69
CA SER A 158 12.38 -13.85 -9.00
C SER A 158 11.48 -13.76 -7.77
N ARG A 159 11.35 -14.79 -6.94
CA ARG A 159 10.46 -14.83 -5.75
C ARG A 159 11.29 -14.82 -4.48
N ILE A 160 11.26 -13.70 -3.75
CA ILE A 160 12.10 -13.48 -2.58
C ILE A 160 11.24 -13.11 -1.38
N GLY A 161 11.41 -13.82 -0.26
CA GLY A 161 10.77 -13.45 1.00
C GLY A 161 11.61 -13.74 2.24
N GLY A 162 11.38 -12.99 3.31
CA GLY A 162 12.12 -13.16 4.56
C GLY A 162 11.96 -14.54 5.20
N ILE A 163 10.74 -15.09 5.16
CA ILE A 163 10.42 -16.42 5.67
C ILE A 163 10.42 -17.44 4.54
N ALA A 164 9.64 -17.19 3.48
CA ALA A 164 9.48 -18.10 2.36
C ALA A 164 9.71 -17.39 1.01
N GLY A 165 10.35 -18.03 0.03
CA GLY A 165 10.35 -17.49 -1.34
C GLY A 165 8.96 -17.54 -1.97
N SER A 166 8.32 -18.72 -1.89
CA SER A 166 6.96 -18.97 -2.36
C SER A 166 6.15 -19.70 -1.29
N ASN A 167 4.95 -19.22 -1.00
CA ASN A 167 3.96 -19.89 -0.16
C ASN A 167 2.85 -20.44 -1.06
N THR A 168 2.75 -21.76 -1.20
CA THR A 168 1.79 -22.40 -2.11
C THR A 168 0.39 -22.42 -1.52
N VAL A 169 -0.60 -22.88 -2.28
CA VAL A 169 -2.03 -22.93 -1.88
C VAL A 169 -2.26 -23.63 -0.54
N THR A 170 -1.50 -24.68 -0.21
CA THR A 170 -1.61 -25.39 1.08
C THR A 170 -0.73 -24.79 2.18
N GLY A 171 0.14 -23.84 1.82
CA GLY A 171 1.12 -23.23 2.70
C GLY A 171 0.50 -22.23 3.67
N ILE A 172 0.88 -22.35 4.95
CA ILE A 172 0.45 -21.46 6.02
C ILE A 172 1.68 -20.84 6.67
N ILE A 173 1.74 -19.51 6.73
CA ILE A 173 2.73 -18.74 7.48
C ILE A 173 1.99 -17.94 8.55
N ASN A 174 2.27 -18.20 9.83
CA ASN A 174 1.53 -17.61 10.94
C ASN A 174 2.44 -17.06 12.04
N GLY A 175 2.22 -15.83 12.48
CA GLY A 175 2.91 -15.26 13.64
C GLY A 175 4.41 -15.09 13.44
N CYS A 176 4.87 -14.97 12.20
CA CYS A 176 6.30 -14.90 11.89
C CYS A 176 6.81 -13.46 11.87
N THR A 177 8.11 -13.28 12.11
CA THR A 177 8.75 -11.94 12.11
C THR A 177 10.03 -11.94 11.30
N VAL A 178 10.26 -10.87 10.53
CA VAL A 178 11.47 -10.71 9.72
C VAL A 178 12.13 -9.37 10.03
N ASP A 179 13.45 -9.40 10.21
CA ASP A 179 14.30 -8.22 10.39
C ASP A 179 15.53 -8.28 9.45
N GLY A 180 16.11 -7.12 9.14
CA GLY A 180 17.28 -7.01 8.26
C GLY A 180 16.95 -6.44 6.88
N SER A 181 17.38 -7.09 5.81
CA SER A 181 17.18 -6.60 4.44
C SER A 181 16.86 -7.69 3.43
N VAL A 182 15.91 -7.41 2.55
CA VAL A 182 15.42 -8.32 1.51
C VAL A 182 15.50 -7.64 0.14
N TYR A 183 16.18 -8.28 -0.81
CA TYR A 183 16.43 -7.73 -2.15
C TYR A 183 16.07 -8.74 -3.25
N GLY A 184 15.48 -8.26 -4.35
CA GLY A 184 15.17 -9.07 -5.53
C GLY A 184 14.71 -8.27 -6.75
N ASP A 185 14.43 -8.97 -7.86
CA ASP A 185 14.21 -8.38 -9.19
C ASP A 185 12.80 -8.58 -9.79
N HIS A 186 11.93 -9.49 -9.30
CA HIS A 186 10.49 -9.53 -9.68
C HIS A 186 9.44 -9.50 -8.53
N PHE A 187 9.40 -10.48 -7.64
CA PHE A 187 8.39 -10.60 -6.60
C PHE A 187 9.08 -10.60 -5.25
N VAL A 188 9.09 -9.45 -4.59
CA VAL A 188 9.87 -9.25 -3.36
C VAL A 188 8.93 -8.89 -2.22
N GLY A 189 8.88 -9.75 -1.21
CA GLY A 189 8.11 -9.50 0.01
C GLY A 189 8.99 -9.53 1.26
N GLY A 190 8.62 -8.79 2.30
CA GLY A 190 9.30 -8.92 3.59
C GLY A 190 9.09 -10.30 4.23
N ILE A 191 7.92 -10.94 4.05
CA ILE A 191 7.63 -12.28 4.57
C ILE A 191 7.71 -13.35 3.48
N THR A 192 7.02 -13.13 2.34
CA THR A 192 6.98 -14.08 1.22
C THR A 192 7.09 -13.38 -0.12
N GLY A 193 7.80 -13.93 -1.10
CA GLY A 193 7.85 -13.34 -2.44
C GLY A 193 6.51 -13.47 -3.15
N GLN A 194 6.00 -14.70 -3.24
CA GLN A 194 4.67 -15.01 -3.75
C GLN A 194 3.82 -15.71 -2.69
N ASN A 195 2.54 -15.34 -2.60
CA ASN A 195 1.57 -15.98 -1.72
C ASN A 195 0.33 -16.47 -2.48
N ASP A 196 0.16 -17.79 -2.55
CA ASP A 196 -1.07 -18.45 -3.01
C ASP A 196 -1.85 -19.10 -1.86
N GLY A 197 -1.24 -19.16 -0.66
CA GLY A 197 -1.81 -19.76 0.56
C GLY A 197 -2.25 -18.71 1.58
N VAL A 198 -1.96 -18.95 2.86
CA VAL A 198 -2.35 -18.05 3.96
C VAL A 198 -1.14 -17.49 4.68
N VAL A 199 -1.04 -16.17 4.77
CA VAL A 199 -0.13 -15.45 5.66
C VAL A 199 -0.95 -14.69 6.69
N SER A 200 -0.70 -14.93 7.97
CA SER A 200 -1.49 -14.33 9.05
C SER A 200 -0.65 -13.89 10.25
N GLY A 201 -1.00 -12.75 10.85
CA GLY A 201 -0.35 -12.28 12.08
C GLY A 201 1.15 -12.04 11.96
N CYS A 202 1.68 -11.86 10.74
CA CYS A 202 3.10 -11.72 10.50
C CYS A 202 3.53 -10.25 10.59
N THR A 203 4.79 -10.01 10.99
CA THR A 203 5.35 -8.66 11.10
C THR A 203 6.64 -8.54 10.29
N ASN A 204 6.70 -7.58 9.38
CA ASN A 204 7.95 -7.20 8.70
C ASN A 204 8.58 -5.97 9.35
N GLY A 205 9.81 -6.10 9.82
CA GLY A 205 10.70 -5.00 10.23
C GLY A 205 11.89 -4.81 9.29
N ALA A 206 12.04 -5.66 8.27
CA ALA A 206 13.14 -5.57 7.31
C ALA A 206 12.89 -4.51 6.24
N ALA A 207 13.98 -3.90 5.75
CA ALA A 207 13.95 -3.04 4.59
C ALA A 207 13.81 -3.89 3.31
N VAL A 208 12.78 -3.64 2.52
CA VAL A 208 12.47 -4.40 1.31
C VAL A 208 12.82 -3.55 0.09
N ASN A 209 13.87 -3.96 -0.63
CA ASN A 209 14.33 -3.33 -1.87
C ASN A 209 14.58 -1.82 -1.80
N THR A 210 15.19 -1.34 -0.71
CA THR A 210 15.44 0.09 -0.43
C THR A 210 16.80 0.61 -0.92
N THR A 211 17.51 -0.17 -1.72
CA THR A 211 18.79 0.25 -2.31
C THR A 211 18.84 -0.19 -3.75
N VAL A 212 19.43 0.64 -4.62
CA VAL A 212 19.68 0.28 -6.01
C VAL A 212 20.65 -0.91 -6.04
N SER A 213 20.15 -2.11 -6.28
CA SER A 213 21.00 -3.17 -6.81
C SER A 213 21.39 -2.71 -8.22
N GLN A 214 22.64 -2.29 -8.40
CA GLN A 214 23.22 -2.19 -9.74
C GLN A 214 23.36 -3.63 -10.28
N ASN A 215 22.24 -4.22 -10.71
CA ASN A 215 22.33 -5.29 -11.68
C ASN A 215 22.87 -4.62 -12.94
N GLU A 216 24.18 -4.75 -13.19
CA GLU A 216 24.80 -4.37 -14.46
C GLU A 216 24.04 -5.10 -15.57
N VAL A 217 23.09 -4.42 -16.22
CA VAL A 217 22.45 -4.90 -17.44
C VAL A 217 23.55 -4.94 -18.49
N LYS A 218 24.10 -6.13 -18.75
CA LYS A 218 25.08 -6.30 -19.80
C LYS A 218 24.38 -6.06 -21.12
N LEU A 219 24.86 -5.05 -21.88
CA LEU A 219 24.35 -4.75 -23.22
C LEU A 219 24.46 -5.94 -24.19
N GLU A 220 25.21 -6.97 -23.83
CA GLU A 220 25.43 -8.22 -24.57
C GLU A 220 24.21 -9.15 -24.57
N ASP A 221 23.34 -9.06 -23.55
CA ASP A 221 22.21 -9.98 -23.32
C ASP A 221 20.87 -9.45 -23.88
N LEU A 222 20.87 -8.24 -24.46
CA LEU A 222 19.68 -7.64 -25.07
C LEU A 222 19.42 -8.25 -26.45
N THR A 223 18.32 -8.99 -26.60
CA THR A 223 17.85 -9.49 -27.89
C THR A 223 16.97 -8.45 -28.60
N VAL A 224 16.74 -8.64 -29.91
CA VAL A 224 15.80 -7.80 -30.67
C VAL A 224 14.36 -7.97 -30.18
N THR A 225 14.03 -9.09 -29.54
CA THR A 225 12.74 -9.33 -28.90
C THR A 225 12.57 -8.43 -27.67
N ASP A 226 13.62 -8.27 -26.85
CA ASP A 226 13.64 -7.38 -25.67
C ASP A 226 13.62 -5.87 -26.04
N LEU A 227 13.78 -5.55 -27.32
CA LEU A 227 13.62 -4.21 -27.90
C LEU A 227 12.23 -3.98 -28.51
N LEU A 228 11.46 -5.05 -28.73
CA LEU A 228 10.14 -5.04 -29.37
C LEU A 228 9.00 -5.33 -28.38
N THR A 229 9.29 -5.98 -27.25
CA THR A 229 8.43 -5.95 -26.07
C THR A 229 8.61 -4.59 -25.38
N THR A 230 7.51 -3.98 -24.95
CA THR A 230 7.55 -2.75 -24.10
C THR A 230 8.23 -3.02 -22.74
N GLU A 231 8.47 -4.30 -22.42
CA GLU A 231 9.20 -4.83 -21.28
C GLU A 231 10.73 -4.66 -21.46
N ARG A 232 11.27 -3.51 -21.07
CA ARG A 232 12.71 -3.28 -21.06
C ARG A 232 13.28 -3.47 -19.66
N ALA A 233 14.07 -4.53 -19.49
CA ALA A 233 15.45 -4.63 -18.94
C ALA A 233 15.94 -3.73 -17.77
N ALA A 234 15.07 -2.98 -17.08
CA ALA A 234 15.27 -2.30 -15.82
C ALA A 234 14.01 -2.44 -14.93
N ASP A 235 13.10 -3.34 -15.32
CA ASP A 235 11.77 -3.55 -14.72
C ASP A 235 11.90 -4.38 -13.44
N ILE A 236 12.08 -3.68 -12.33
CA ILE A 236 12.02 -4.24 -10.99
C ILE A 236 10.56 -4.12 -10.51
N THR A 237 9.96 -5.31 -10.44
CA THR A 237 9.20 -5.89 -9.32
C THR A 237 7.88 -5.32 -8.83
N ASP A 238 6.95 -6.25 -8.59
CA ASP A 238 6.00 -6.19 -7.50
C ASP A 238 6.73 -6.30 -6.15
N ILE A 239 6.69 -5.24 -5.36
CA ILE A 239 7.33 -5.17 -4.05
C ILE A 239 6.27 -4.97 -2.99
N GLY A 240 6.27 -5.81 -1.95
CA GLY A 240 5.46 -5.59 -0.77
C GLY A 240 6.22 -5.71 0.54
N GLY A 241 5.75 -5.01 1.56
CA GLY A 241 6.30 -5.19 2.91
C GLY A 241 6.04 -6.60 3.48
N ILE A 242 4.97 -7.28 3.05
CA ILE A 242 4.66 -8.66 3.45
C ILE A 242 4.80 -9.63 2.27
N ALA A 243 4.13 -9.35 1.16
CA ALA A 243 4.12 -10.20 -0.03
C ALA A 243 4.51 -9.40 -1.29
N GLY A 244 5.34 -9.94 -2.18
CA GLY A 244 5.52 -9.33 -3.50
C GLY A 244 4.21 -9.38 -4.30
N SER A 245 3.73 -10.59 -4.55
CA SER A 245 2.42 -10.85 -5.16
C SER A 245 1.57 -11.77 -4.28
N SER A 246 0.27 -11.50 -4.18
CA SER A 246 -0.67 -12.31 -3.38
C SER A 246 -1.99 -12.62 -4.09
N ALA A 247 -2.13 -13.87 -4.52
CA ALA A 247 -3.41 -14.47 -4.91
C ALA A 247 -4.13 -15.15 -3.72
N GLY A 248 -3.40 -15.43 -2.64
CA GLY A 248 -3.93 -16.02 -1.41
C GLY A 248 -4.46 -14.99 -0.40
N VAL A 249 -4.44 -15.36 0.88
CA VAL A 249 -4.95 -14.54 1.99
C VAL A 249 -3.80 -13.90 2.78
N LEU A 250 -3.86 -12.58 2.99
CA LEU A 250 -3.03 -11.84 3.94
C LEU A 250 -3.91 -11.26 5.05
N ARG A 251 -3.72 -11.71 6.29
CA ARG A 251 -4.59 -11.30 7.40
C ARG A 251 -3.82 -10.79 8.61
N ALA A 252 -4.26 -9.66 9.16
CA ALA A 252 -3.69 -9.11 10.41
C ALA A 252 -2.16 -8.98 10.38
N CYS A 253 -1.59 -8.70 9.20
CA CYS A 253 -0.15 -8.54 9.02
C CYS A 253 0.27 -7.08 9.21
N VAL A 254 1.48 -6.87 9.69
CA VAL A 254 2.00 -5.52 10.00
C VAL A 254 3.32 -5.28 9.30
N ASN A 255 3.40 -4.22 8.51
CA ASN A 255 4.67 -3.74 7.97
C ASN A 255 5.17 -2.52 8.76
N ARG A 256 6.45 -2.55 9.16
CA ARG A 256 7.17 -1.43 9.77
C ARG A 256 8.43 -1.05 8.99
N GLY A 257 8.93 -1.94 8.13
CA GLY A 257 10.10 -1.67 7.31
C GLY A 257 9.76 -0.79 6.11
N ALA A 258 10.75 -0.02 5.64
CA ALA A 258 10.63 0.74 4.39
C ALA A 258 10.57 -0.21 3.18
N VAL A 259 9.75 0.13 2.20
CA VAL A 259 9.48 -0.68 1.00
C VAL A 259 9.73 0.13 -0.26
N GLY A 260 10.52 -0.43 -1.16
CA GLY A 260 10.87 0.19 -2.43
C GLY A 260 11.94 1.27 -2.30
N TYR A 261 12.28 1.86 -3.45
CA TYR A 261 13.30 2.90 -3.57
C TYR A 261 12.83 3.96 -4.56
N ASP A 262 13.30 5.20 -4.39
CA ASP A 262 12.89 6.30 -5.26
C ASP A 262 13.10 5.98 -6.74
N HIS A 263 12.04 6.18 -7.53
CA HIS A 263 12.02 5.99 -8.98
C HIS A 263 12.25 4.54 -9.47
N ILE A 264 12.18 3.54 -8.57
CA ILE A 264 12.32 2.11 -8.86
C ILE A 264 11.13 1.35 -8.25
N GLY A 265 10.65 0.31 -8.92
CA GLY A 265 9.46 -0.44 -8.49
C GLY A 265 8.23 -0.05 -9.30
N TYR A 266 7.70 -1.00 -10.07
CA TYR A 266 6.49 -0.76 -10.88
C TYR A 266 5.25 -0.73 -9.97
N ASN A 267 5.00 -1.80 -9.22
CA ASN A 267 3.93 -1.88 -8.24
C ASN A 267 4.52 -2.08 -6.84
N VAL A 268 4.37 -1.10 -5.97
CA VAL A 268 4.96 -1.12 -4.63
C VAL A 268 3.87 -0.86 -3.61
N GLY A 269 3.69 -1.82 -2.71
CA GLY A 269 2.74 -1.70 -1.60
C GLY A 269 3.36 -1.88 -0.23
N GLY A 270 2.82 -1.22 0.79
CA GLY A 270 3.27 -1.44 2.17
C GLY A 270 3.01 -2.87 2.67
N ILE A 271 2.02 -3.58 2.12
CA ILE A 271 1.70 -4.98 2.44
C ILE A 271 1.94 -5.89 1.23
N ALA A 272 1.32 -5.61 0.09
CA ALA A 272 1.43 -6.40 -1.14
C ALA A 272 1.84 -5.54 -2.33
N GLY A 273 2.73 -6.00 -3.21
CA GLY A 273 2.99 -5.32 -4.48
C GLY A 273 1.77 -5.41 -5.41
N SER A 274 1.41 -6.64 -5.78
CA SER A 274 0.19 -6.98 -6.53
C SER A 274 -0.76 -7.88 -5.74
N GLN A 275 -2.08 -7.72 -5.93
CA GLN A 275 -3.09 -8.53 -5.25
C GLN A 275 -4.31 -8.86 -6.12
N THR A 276 -4.66 -10.14 -6.12
CA THR A 276 -5.92 -10.71 -6.66
C THR A 276 -6.73 -11.47 -5.58
N GLY A 277 -6.09 -11.79 -4.45
CA GLY A 277 -6.68 -12.57 -3.35
C GLY A 277 -7.46 -11.75 -2.32
N TYR A 278 -7.20 -12.00 -1.03
CA TYR A 278 -7.88 -11.32 0.08
C TYR A 278 -6.87 -10.68 1.06
N ILE A 279 -7.04 -9.40 1.36
CA ILE A 279 -6.25 -8.72 2.40
C ILE A 279 -7.20 -8.14 3.45
N GLU A 280 -7.04 -8.56 4.70
CA GLU A 280 -7.91 -8.14 5.80
C GLU A 280 -7.11 -7.71 7.03
N GLY A 281 -7.45 -6.55 7.62
CA GLY A 281 -6.92 -6.19 8.94
C GLY A 281 -5.42 -5.88 8.95
N CYS A 282 -4.81 -5.65 7.78
CA CYS A 282 -3.39 -5.40 7.68
C CYS A 282 -3.06 -3.92 7.95
N VAL A 283 -1.87 -3.67 8.50
CA VAL A 283 -1.44 -2.33 8.90
C VAL A 283 -0.06 -2.01 8.35
N ASN A 284 0.08 -0.88 7.66
CA ASN A 284 1.37 -0.37 7.23
C ASN A 284 1.79 0.87 8.04
N TYR A 285 3.01 0.82 8.59
CA TYR A 285 3.71 1.94 9.21
C TYR A 285 4.98 2.34 8.45
N GLY A 286 5.45 1.49 7.54
CA GLY A 286 6.68 1.72 6.77
C GLY A 286 6.45 2.73 5.64
N THR A 287 7.52 3.41 5.24
CA THR A 287 7.49 4.29 4.06
C THR A 287 7.49 3.46 2.78
N VAL A 288 6.73 3.90 1.78
CA VAL A 288 6.58 3.24 0.48
C VAL A 288 7.08 4.16 -0.62
N HIS A 289 8.00 3.69 -1.46
CA HIS A 289 8.54 4.43 -2.60
C HIS A 289 8.32 3.63 -3.89
N ALA A 290 7.57 4.21 -4.82
CA ALA A 290 7.19 3.59 -6.09
C ALA A 290 7.53 4.47 -7.29
N ARG A 291 7.76 3.85 -8.46
CA ARG A 291 7.86 4.56 -9.73
C ARG A 291 6.49 4.77 -10.37
N LYS A 292 5.67 3.71 -10.45
CA LYS A 292 4.38 3.78 -11.14
C LYS A 292 3.22 3.76 -10.15
N GLU A 293 2.90 2.59 -9.61
CA GLU A 293 1.77 2.37 -8.70
C GLU A 293 2.28 2.22 -7.26
N GLY A 294 2.08 3.25 -6.44
CA GLY A 294 2.47 3.25 -5.02
C GLY A 294 1.26 3.21 -4.10
N GLY A 295 1.14 2.18 -3.27
CA GLY A 295 0.06 2.05 -2.31
C GLY A 295 0.52 1.81 -0.87
N GLY A 296 -0.18 2.38 0.11
CA GLY A 296 0.14 2.11 1.52
C GLY A 296 -0.13 0.66 1.92
N ILE A 297 -1.07 -0.03 1.27
CA ILE A 297 -1.34 -1.46 1.49
C ILE A 297 -0.98 -2.26 0.24
N VAL A 298 -1.55 -1.93 -0.92
CA VAL A 298 -1.35 -2.64 -2.19
C VAL A 298 -0.83 -1.69 -3.27
N GLY A 299 0.23 -2.05 -3.99
CA GLY A 299 0.64 -1.28 -5.17
C GLY A 299 -0.44 -1.30 -6.25
N GLN A 300 -0.68 -2.49 -6.81
CA GLN A 300 -1.71 -2.73 -7.82
C GLN A 300 -2.72 -3.80 -7.37
N MET A 301 -4.00 -3.44 -7.38
CA MET A 301 -5.11 -4.37 -7.21
C MET A 301 -5.63 -4.79 -8.57
N GLU A 302 -5.71 -6.11 -8.78
CA GLU A 302 -6.21 -6.72 -10.01
C GLU A 302 -7.54 -7.42 -9.75
N PRO A 303 -8.44 -7.47 -10.74
CA PRO A 303 -9.73 -8.12 -10.58
C PRO A 303 -9.58 -9.63 -10.44
N SER A 304 -10.16 -10.19 -9.39
CA SER A 304 -10.41 -11.63 -9.33
C SER A 304 -11.49 -11.96 -10.37
N SER A 305 -11.15 -12.82 -11.32
CA SER A 305 -12.07 -13.27 -12.36
C SER A 305 -12.45 -14.72 -12.11
N VAL A 306 -13.71 -14.97 -11.76
CA VAL A 306 -14.24 -16.33 -11.59
C VAL A 306 -15.21 -16.64 -12.71
N LEU A 307 -14.94 -17.72 -13.43
CA LEU A 307 -15.86 -18.29 -14.41
C LEU A 307 -17.03 -18.93 -13.66
N GLN A 308 -18.19 -18.28 -13.65
CA GLN A 308 -19.41 -18.88 -13.12
C GLN A 308 -20.24 -19.50 -14.26
N TYR A 309 -20.40 -20.83 -14.19
CA TYR A 309 -21.51 -21.49 -14.87
C TYR A 309 -22.79 -21.19 -14.11
N SER A 310 -23.93 -21.02 -14.79
CA SER A 310 -25.23 -21.00 -14.11
C SER A 310 -25.56 -22.41 -13.59
N GLN A 311 -24.91 -22.78 -12.48
CA GLN A 311 -25.00 -24.08 -11.81
C GLN A 311 -26.47 -24.44 -11.52
N ASP A 312 -27.27 -23.42 -11.20
CA ASP A 312 -28.70 -23.51 -10.92
C ASP A 312 -29.50 -24.10 -12.09
N THR A 313 -29.21 -23.73 -13.34
CA THR A 313 -30.02 -24.17 -14.49
C THR A 313 -29.81 -25.65 -14.82
N LEU A 314 -28.55 -26.13 -14.76
CA LEU A 314 -28.23 -27.53 -15.02
C LEU A 314 -28.60 -28.43 -13.84
N GLN A 315 -28.46 -27.95 -12.61
CA GLN A 315 -28.95 -28.65 -11.42
C GLN A 315 -30.47 -28.70 -11.36
N GLN A 316 -31.16 -27.61 -11.71
CA GLN A 316 -32.61 -27.56 -11.84
C GLN A 316 -33.10 -28.51 -12.91
N LEU A 317 -32.47 -28.52 -14.10
CA LEU A 317 -32.79 -29.48 -15.17
C LEU A 317 -32.60 -30.92 -14.71
N ARG A 318 -31.52 -31.22 -13.96
CA ARG A 318 -31.26 -32.54 -13.37
C ARG A 318 -32.36 -32.94 -12.37
N GLY A 319 -32.73 -32.04 -11.46
CA GLY A 319 -33.79 -32.27 -10.47
C GLY A 319 -35.19 -32.41 -11.11
N GLU A 320 -35.45 -31.69 -12.19
CA GLU A 320 -36.69 -31.80 -12.95
C GLU A 320 -36.79 -33.13 -13.71
N LEU A 321 -35.68 -33.63 -14.26
CA LEU A 321 -35.59 -34.96 -14.87
C LEU A 321 -35.70 -36.10 -13.84
N ASP A 322 -35.15 -35.95 -12.64
CA ASP A 322 -35.33 -36.88 -11.52
C ASP A 322 -36.82 -36.99 -11.12
N THR A 323 -37.50 -35.84 -11.05
CA THR A 323 -38.93 -35.77 -10.73
C THR A 323 -39.78 -36.42 -11.82
N LEU A 324 -39.45 -36.18 -13.10
CA LEU A 324 -40.12 -36.80 -14.24
C LEU A 324 -39.98 -38.34 -14.20
N GLN A 325 -38.79 -38.86 -13.90
CA GLN A 325 -38.54 -40.30 -13.77
C GLN A 325 -39.37 -40.93 -12.63
N GLY A 326 -39.52 -40.21 -11.51
CA GLY A 326 -40.41 -40.61 -10.42
C GLY A 326 -41.87 -40.75 -10.87
N LEU A 327 -42.40 -39.73 -11.56
CA LEU A 327 -43.76 -39.73 -12.09
C LEU A 327 -43.97 -40.84 -13.14
N MET A 328 -42.99 -41.12 -14.00
CA MET A 328 -43.09 -42.21 -14.96
C MET A 328 -43.03 -43.60 -14.33
N ASN A 329 -42.23 -43.80 -13.28
CA ASN A 329 -42.23 -45.07 -12.54
C ASN A 329 -43.58 -45.31 -11.86
N GLN A 330 -44.24 -44.26 -11.38
CA GLN A 330 -45.59 -44.29 -10.82
C GLN A 330 -46.62 -44.64 -11.92
N ALA A 331 -46.60 -43.92 -13.05
CA ALA A 331 -47.51 -44.16 -14.17
C ALA A 331 -47.36 -45.56 -14.78
N ALA A 332 -46.13 -46.08 -14.86
CA ALA A 332 -45.86 -47.44 -15.36
C ALA A 332 -46.41 -48.52 -14.42
N GLN A 333 -46.35 -48.29 -13.10
CA GLN A 333 -46.97 -49.20 -12.11
C GLN A 333 -48.50 -49.18 -12.23
N ASP A 334 -49.11 -48.01 -12.38
CA ASP A 334 -50.55 -47.86 -12.54
C ASP A 334 -51.04 -48.39 -13.91
N ALA A 335 -50.24 -48.26 -14.96
CA ALA A 335 -50.49 -48.83 -16.28
C ALA A 335 -50.36 -50.37 -16.30
N SER A 336 -49.46 -50.95 -15.51
CA SER A 336 -49.28 -52.41 -15.37
C SER A 336 -50.53 -53.11 -14.82
N ALA A 337 -51.34 -52.38 -14.04
CA ALA A 337 -52.63 -52.85 -13.54
C ALA A 337 -53.74 -52.83 -14.61
N SER A 338 -53.52 -52.16 -15.76
CA SER A 338 -54.57 -51.83 -16.72
C SER A 338 -54.36 -52.45 -18.12
N SER A 339 -53.13 -52.48 -18.69
CA SER A 339 -52.86 -53.14 -19.98
C SER A 339 -51.37 -53.43 -20.23
N SER A 340 -51.06 -54.60 -20.81
CA SER A 340 -49.71 -54.99 -21.20
C SER A 340 -49.12 -54.14 -22.34
N GLU A 341 -49.97 -53.62 -23.24
CA GLU A 341 -49.56 -52.78 -24.38
C GLU A 341 -49.13 -51.38 -23.91
N LEU A 342 -49.83 -50.80 -22.94
CA LEU A 342 -49.44 -49.52 -22.33
C LEU A 342 -48.15 -49.67 -21.52
N THR A 343 -47.99 -50.79 -20.83
CA THR A 343 -46.75 -51.08 -20.07
C THR A 343 -45.53 -51.07 -20.99
N ALA A 344 -45.62 -51.71 -22.17
CA ALA A 344 -44.54 -51.71 -23.14
C ALA A 344 -44.20 -50.30 -23.69
N ARG A 345 -45.20 -49.43 -23.86
CA ARG A 345 -44.98 -48.03 -24.29
C ARG A 345 -44.38 -47.16 -23.20
N PHE A 346 -44.77 -47.37 -21.93
CA PHE A 346 -44.14 -46.69 -20.79
C PHE A 346 -42.71 -47.17 -20.55
N ASP A 347 -42.41 -48.46 -20.77
CA ASP A 347 -41.05 -48.98 -20.73
C ASP A 347 -40.18 -48.35 -21.84
N ASP A 348 -40.71 -48.15 -23.05
CA ASP A 348 -40.01 -47.42 -24.12
C ASP A 348 -39.75 -45.96 -23.75
N LEU A 349 -40.76 -45.26 -23.22
CA LEU A 349 -40.62 -43.87 -22.77
C LEU A 349 -39.61 -43.73 -21.62
N LYS A 350 -39.63 -44.67 -20.66
CA LYS A 350 -38.67 -44.74 -19.55
C LYS A 350 -37.24 -44.90 -20.05
N ASN A 351 -37.00 -45.80 -21.00
CA ASN A 351 -35.68 -45.98 -21.61
C ASN A 351 -35.21 -44.71 -22.33
N ARG A 352 -36.11 -43.96 -22.98
CA ARG A 352 -35.79 -42.68 -23.62
C ARG A 352 -35.40 -41.60 -22.61
N VAL A 353 -36.08 -41.53 -21.45
CA VAL A 353 -35.75 -40.59 -20.37
C VAL A 353 -34.44 -40.94 -19.67
N ASP A 354 -34.19 -42.23 -19.44
CA ASP A 354 -32.90 -42.70 -18.94
C ASP A 354 -31.77 -42.35 -19.94
N GLY A 355 -32.06 -42.38 -21.25
CA GLY A 355 -31.18 -41.90 -22.32
C GLY A 355 -30.89 -40.40 -22.23
N ALA A 356 -31.93 -39.57 -22.05
CA ALA A 356 -31.77 -38.12 -21.87
C ALA A 356 -30.95 -37.78 -20.62
N ARG A 357 -31.21 -38.47 -19.50
CA ARG A 357 -30.42 -38.33 -18.25
C ARG A 357 -28.96 -38.68 -18.46
N SER A 358 -28.68 -39.80 -19.12
CA SER A 358 -27.31 -40.22 -19.43
C SER A 358 -26.59 -39.22 -20.35
N ALA A 359 -27.31 -38.60 -21.29
CA ALA A 359 -26.78 -37.52 -22.12
C ALA A 359 -26.46 -36.25 -21.31
N VAL A 360 -27.30 -35.89 -20.32
CA VAL A 360 -27.02 -34.79 -19.37
C VAL A 360 -25.81 -35.11 -18.49
N ASP A 361 -25.73 -36.30 -17.89
CA ASP A 361 -24.58 -36.71 -17.07
C ASP A 361 -23.29 -36.77 -17.90
N THR A 362 -23.38 -37.17 -19.17
CA THR A 362 -22.26 -37.14 -20.11
C THR A 362 -21.84 -35.71 -20.45
N LEU A 363 -22.80 -34.80 -20.63
CA LEU A 363 -22.53 -33.39 -20.91
C LEU A 363 -21.86 -32.71 -19.70
N VAL A 364 -22.37 -32.92 -18.48
CA VAL A 364 -21.78 -32.40 -17.23
C VAL A 364 -20.35 -32.91 -17.07
N ARG A 365 -20.13 -34.23 -17.20
CA ARG A 365 -18.79 -34.81 -17.10
C ARG A 365 -17.85 -34.32 -18.21
N LYS A 366 -18.35 -34.12 -19.44
CA LYS A 366 -17.53 -33.63 -20.56
C LYS A 366 -17.19 -32.14 -20.44
N LEU A 367 -18.01 -31.37 -19.74
CA LEU A 367 -17.71 -29.99 -19.36
C LEU A 367 -16.67 -29.96 -18.22
N GLU A 368 -16.78 -30.86 -17.23
CA GLU A 368 -15.78 -31.01 -16.14
C GLU A 368 -14.40 -31.47 -16.66
N GLU A 369 -14.36 -32.28 -17.72
CA GLU A 369 -13.12 -32.83 -18.32
C GLU A 369 -12.56 -31.97 -19.48
N GLY A 370 -13.31 -30.98 -19.98
CA GLY A 370 -13.09 -30.37 -21.30
C GLY A 370 -12.42 -29.00 -21.33
N ILE A 371 -11.90 -28.54 -20.19
CA ILE A 371 -11.16 -27.27 -20.07
C ILE A 371 -9.69 -27.63 -19.89
N ASP A 372 -8.89 -27.40 -20.93
CA ASP A 372 -7.43 -27.47 -20.85
C ASP A 372 -6.89 -26.03 -20.88
N ILE A 373 -6.20 -25.63 -19.81
CA ILE A 373 -5.51 -24.33 -19.76
C ILE A 373 -4.15 -24.56 -20.42
N GLY A 374 -4.06 -24.21 -21.71
CA GLY A 374 -2.88 -24.40 -22.54
C GLY A 374 -2.18 -23.09 -22.89
N THR A 375 -1.03 -23.21 -23.56
CA THR A 375 -0.30 -22.09 -24.17
C THR A 375 -0.24 -22.31 -25.68
N GLN A 376 -0.77 -21.37 -26.47
CA GLN A 376 -0.69 -21.40 -27.94
C GLN A 376 0.42 -20.48 -28.45
N ASN A 377 1.11 -20.91 -29.49
CA ASN A 377 2.25 -20.22 -30.07
C ASN A 377 1.82 -19.44 -31.34
N LEU A 378 1.65 -18.13 -31.23
CA LEU A 378 1.38 -17.26 -32.38
C LEU A 378 2.68 -17.02 -33.15
N THR A 379 2.73 -17.48 -34.41
CA THR A 379 3.90 -17.29 -35.28
C THR A 379 3.67 -16.12 -36.24
N VAL A 380 4.45 -15.04 -36.10
CA VAL A 380 4.40 -13.89 -37.01
C VAL A 380 5.36 -14.14 -38.18
N THR A 381 4.83 -14.29 -39.39
CA THR A 381 5.60 -14.65 -40.59
C THR A 381 6.01 -13.48 -41.48
N ALA A 382 5.58 -12.25 -41.18
CA ALA A 382 5.88 -11.07 -42.02
C ALA A 382 6.26 -9.83 -41.19
N LEU A 383 7.51 -9.79 -40.72
CA LEU A 383 8.08 -8.60 -40.05
C LEU A 383 8.33 -7.41 -41.00
N ALA A 384 8.18 -7.57 -42.32
CA ALA A 384 8.52 -6.54 -43.30
C ALA A 384 7.54 -5.34 -43.32
N ASP A 385 6.27 -5.54 -42.96
CA ASP A 385 5.22 -4.52 -43.08
C ASP A 385 5.16 -3.51 -41.92
N LEU A 386 6.00 -3.69 -40.88
CA LEU A 386 6.13 -2.75 -39.75
C LEU A 386 7.19 -1.66 -39.95
N THR A 387 7.96 -1.71 -41.04
CA THR A 387 8.94 -0.65 -41.38
C THR A 387 8.30 0.38 -42.30
N GLY A 388 7.49 1.27 -41.73
CA GLY A 388 6.68 2.25 -42.47
C GLY A 388 7.44 3.03 -43.55
N GLN A 389 7.19 2.67 -44.82
CA GLN A 389 7.28 3.54 -46.00
C GLN A 389 6.26 3.09 -47.05
N GLY A 390 5.01 3.54 -46.92
CA GLY A 390 4.00 3.31 -47.94
C GLY A 390 2.66 3.94 -47.56
N ASN A 391 2.21 4.90 -48.36
CA ASN A 391 0.87 5.48 -48.26
C ASN A 391 -0.17 4.46 -48.76
N VAL A 392 -1.37 4.44 -48.15
CA VAL A 392 -2.70 4.00 -48.67
C VAL A 392 -3.45 2.95 -47.82
N SER A 393 -4.60 3.42 -47.31
CA SER A 393 -5.96 2.85 -47.23
C SER A 393 -6.23 1.37 -46.88
N SER A 394 -6.93 1.21 -45.75
CA SER A 394 -8.05 0.29 -45.45
C SER A 394 -8.11 -1.12 -46.06
N SER A 395 -8.26 -2.09 -45.15
CA SER A 395 -8.57 -3.52 -45.29
C SER A 395 -7.38 -4.44 -45.55
N THR A 396 -7.08 -5.28 -44.57
CA THR A 396 -6.32 -6.52 -44.80
C THR A 396 -6.84 -7.57 -43.83
N ASP A 397 -7.62 -8.52 -44.37
CA ASP A 397 -8.04 -9.75 -43.69
C ASP A 397 -6.80 -10.58 -43.32
N VAL A 398 -6.70 -10.98 -42.06
CA VAL A 398 -5.81 -12.06 -41.63
C VAL A 398 -6.41 -13.36 -42.16
N THR A 399 -5.81 -13.93 -43.21
CA THR A 399 -6.28 -15.19 -43.78
C THR A 399 -5.71 -16.35 -42.96
N VAL A 400 -6.54 -16.98 -42.13
CA VAL A 400 -6.26 -18.28 -41.53
C VAL A 400 -6.42 -19.35 -42.60
N THR A 401 -5.40 -20.17 -42.85
CA THR A 401 -5.51 -21.32 -43.77
C THR A 401 -5.77 -22.59 -42.96
N PRO A 402 -6.97 -23.20 -43.00
CA PRO A 402 -7.20 -24.49 -42.40
C PRO A 402 -6.62 -25.63 -43.27
N ALA A 403 -6.10 -26.67 -42.61
CA ALA A 403 -5.68 -27.90 -43.28
C ALA A 403 -6.88 -28.65 -43.90
N PRO A 404 -6.73 -29.35 -45.04
CA PRO A 404 -7.86 -29.82 -45.82
C PRO A 404 -8.47 -31.11 -45.25
N THR A 405 -9.79 -31.12 -45.05
CA THR A 405 -10.58 -32.34 -44.82
C THR A 405 -11.71 -32.45 -45.87
N GLN A 406 -11.97 -33.68 -46.31
CA GLN A 406 -12.74 -34.03 -47.52
C GLN A 406 -14.21 -33.56 -47.51
N ALA A 407 -14.70 -33.20 -48.70
CA ALA A 407 -16.06 -32.72 -48.95
C ALA A 407 -17.08 -33.86 -49.13
N PRO A 408 -18.32 -33.70 -48.62
CA PRO A 408 -19.50 -34.35 -49.17
C PRO A 408 -20.41 -33.39 -49.94
N GLU A 409 -21.24 -34.00 -50.77
CA GLU A 409 -21.98 -33.47 -51.92
C GLU A 409 -23.18 -32.55 -51.60
N THR A 410 -23.63 -31.83 -52.64
CA THR A 410 -24.60 -30.73 -52.65
C THR A 410 -26.09 -31.15 -52.75
N THR A 411 -26.95 -30.12 -52.58
CA THR A 411 -28.32 -29.87 -53.15
C THR A 411 -29.57 -30.38 -52.38
N PRO A 412 -30.75 -29.71 -52.48
CA PRO A 412 -31.09 -28.28 -52.32
C PRO A 412 -32.33 -27.99 -51.40
N ALA A 413 -32.54 -26.70 -51.09
CA ALA A 413 -33.73 -26.15 -50.43
C ALA A 413 -35.01 -26.14 -51.32
N PRO A 414 -36.20 -26.16 -50.69
CA PRO A 414 -37.22 -25.11 -50.91
C PRO A 414 -38.04 -24.83 -49.62
N GLU A 415 -38.95 -23.87 -49.42
CA GLU A 415 -39.40 -22.60 -50.01
C GLU A 415 -40.32 -21.95 -48.93
N THR A 416 -40.55 -20.66 -49.04
CA THR A 416 -41.31 -19.78 -48.11
C THR A 416 -42.85 -19.95 -48.14
N THR A 417 -43.54 -19.28 -47.18
CA THR A 417 -44.83 -18.51 -47.21
C THR A 417 -45.86 -18.92 -46.09
N PRO A 418 -46.87 -18.10 -45.70
CA PRO A 418 -46.88 -17.01 -44.70
C PRO A 418 -47.86 -17.22 -43.50
N ALA A 419 -47.86 -16.26 -42.57
CA ALA A 419 -48.72 -16.12 -41.38
C ALA A 419 -50.23 -15.92 -41.66
N PRO A 420 -51.09 -16.21 -40.66
CA PRO A 420 -52.06 -15.21 -40.14
C PRO A 420 -52.18 -15.29 -38.59
N GLU A 421 -52.15 -14.20 -37.81
CA GLU A 421 -53.15 -13.13 -37.56
C GLU A 421 -53.84 -13.33 -36.18
N ALA A 422 -53.87 -12.23 -35.41
CA ALA A 422 -54.17 -12.16 -33.99
C ALA A 422 -55.68 -12.10 -33.66
N THR A 423 -56.05 -12.45 -32.43
CA THR A 423 -57.28 -11.96 -31.73
C THR A 423 -57.13 -12.15 -30.20
N PRO A 424 -57.92 -11.46 -29.35
CA PRO A 424 -57.40 -10.57 -28.32
C PRO A 424 -57.59 -11.06 -26.88
N THR A 425 -56.93 -10.33 -25.98
CA THR A 425 -56.92 -10.35 -24.52
C THR A 425 -58.30 -10.52 -23.85
N PRO A 426 -58.32 -11.06 -22.62
CA PRO A 426 -58.95 -10.29 -21.55
C PRO A 426 -58.11 -10.19 -20.27
N VAL A 427 -58.32 -9.04 -19.61
CA VAL A 427 -57.77 -8.53 -18.35
C VAL A 427 -58.10 -9.42 -17.15
N PRO A 428 -57.20 -9.61 -16.16
CA PRO A 428 -57.56 -10.08 -14.83
C PRO A 428 -57.70 -8.94 -13.80
N GLU A 429 -58.79 -9.01 -13.04
CA GLU A 429 -59.04 -8.35 -11.75
C GLU A 429 -57.98 -8.71 -10.70
N GLY A 430 -57.64 -7.74 -9.85
CA GLY A 430 -56.66 -7.88 -8.78
C GLY A 430 -57.27 -8.20 -7.42
N THR A 431 -56.45 -8.79 -6.54
CA THR A 431 -56.27 -8.63 -5.07
C THR A 431 -55.55 -9.89 -4.53
N PRO A 432 -54.99 -9.92 -3.30
CA PRO A 432 -54.50 -8.87 -2.41
C PRO A 432 -53.09 -9.15 -1.82
N GLN A 433 -52.55 -8.14 -1.14
CA GLN A 433 -51.30 -8.07 -0.35
C GLN A 433 -51.28 -9.02 0.87
N PRO A 434 -50.14 -9.66 1.22
CA PRO A 434 -49.97 -10.40 2.46
C PRO A 434 -49.34 -9.60 3.61
N GLU A 435 -49.69 -10.06 4.81
CA GLU A 435 -49.46 -9.58 6.17
C GLU A 435 -48.02 -9.77 6.68
N GLU A 436 -47.52 -8.80 7.46
CA GLU A 436 -46.23 -8.82 8.14
C GLU A 436 -46.19 -9.78 9.34
N THR A 437 -45.02 -10.40 9.57
CA THR A 437 -44.73 -11.22 10.78
C THR A 437 -43.47 -10.67 11.48
N PRO A 438 -43.42 -10.56 12.83
CA PRO A 438 -42.44 -9.71 13.52
C PRO A 438 -41.11 -10.39 13.88
N ARG A 439 -40.07 -9.54 14.01
CA ARG A 439 -38.65 -9.78 14.33
C ARG A 439 -38.41 -10.07 15.83
N PRO A 440 -37.47 -10.97 16.20
CA PRO A 440 -37.04 -11.15 17.59
C PRO A 440 -35.87 -10.25 18.01
N GLU A 441 -35.83 -9.97 19.31
CA GLU A 441 -35.04 -9.00 20.08
C GLU A 441 -33.64 -9.54 20.47
N ILE A 442 -32.61 -8.67 20.43
CA ILE A 442 -31.19 -8.97 20.68
C ILE A 442 -30.82 -8.62 22.14
N THR A 443 -30.02 -9.46 22.79
CA THR A 443 -29.45 -9.24 24.15
C THR A 443 -27.99 -8.75 24.03
N PRO A 444 -27.51 -7.80 24.88
CA PRO A 444 -26.19 -7.18 24.72
C PRO A 444 -25.05 -7.97 25.38
N GLU A 445 -23.85 -7.92 24.77
CA GLU A 445 -22.58 -8.49 25.26
C GLU A 445 -21.62 -7.36 25.76
N PRO A 446 -20.73 -7.61 26.75
CA PRO A 446 -20.10 -6.54 27.55
C PRO A 446 -18.72 -6.07 27.06
N ALA A 447 -18.33 -4.89 27.55
CA ALA A 447 -17.14 -4.12 27.19
C ALA A 447 -15.77 -4.79 27.51
N PRO A 448 -14.73 -4.56 26.70
CA PRO A 448 -13.37 -5.04 26.95
C PRO A 448 -12.55 -4.13 27.87
N THR A 449 -11.62 -4.76 28.60
CA THR A 449 -10.72 -4.16 29.59
C THR A 449 -9.34 -3.90 28.98
N VAL A 450 -8.76 -2.71 29.23
CA VAL A 450 -7.46 -2.26 28.75
C VAL A 450 -6.32 -2.73 29.67
N THR A 451 -5.20 -3.18 29.09
CA THR A 451 -3.91 -3.43 29.80
C THR A 451 -2.76 -2.82 28.98
N PRO A 452 -1.72 -2.22 29.60
CA PRO A 452 -0.79 -1.31 28.93
C PRO A 452 0.45 -2.01 28.33
N VAL A 453 1.01 -1.40 27.28
CA VAL A 453 2.24 -1.82 26.54
C VAL A 453 3.41 -0.87 26.90
N PRO A 454 4.68 -1.33 26.89
CA PRO A 454 5.83 -0.62 27.44
C PRO A 454 6.56 0.32 26.46
N ASP A 455 7.24 1.32 27.02
CA ASP A 455 8.00 2.39 26.35
C ASP A 455 9.22 1.90 25.52
N PRO A 456 9.48 2.48 24.33
CA PRO A 456 10.73 2.29 23.59
C PRO A 456 11.76 3.41 23.86
N GLN A 457 13.04 3.00 23.97
CA GLN A 457 14.22 3.88 24.09
C GLN A 457 14.70 4.43 22.71
N PRO A 458 15.33 5.62 22.66
CA PRO A 458 15.74 6.27 21.42
C PRO A 458 17.16 5.86 20.93
N THR A 459 17.30 5.64 19.62
CA THR A 459 18.57 5.56 18.89
C THR A 459 18.76 6.77 17.97
N LYS A 460 20.01 7.24 17.87
CA LYS A 460 20.43 8.50 17.24
C LYS A 460 20.52 8.40 15.71
N GLY A 461 19.85 9.30 14.99
CA GLY A 461 20.09 9.60 13.57
C GLY A 461 21.04 10.79 13.43
N THR A 462 21.90 10.75 12.41
CA THR A 462 22.88 11.80 12.08
C THR A 462 22.45 12.45 10.77
N GLU A 463 22.09 13.73 10.80
CA GLU A 463 21.78 14.54 9.60
C GLU A 463 23.05 14.91 8.83
N SER A 464 22.97 14.86 7.50
CA SER A 464 24.00 15.41 6.61
C SER A 464 23.36 16.44 5.67
N THR A 465 23.70 17.70 5.90
CA THR A 465 23.29 18.90 5.16
C THR A 465 24.01 19.05 3.82
N VAL A 466 23.32 19.50 2.77
CA VAL A 466 23.92 20.12 1.57
C VAL A 466 23.09 21.39 1.22
N PRO A 467 23.72 22.53 0.85
CA PRO A 467 23.11 23.86 0.98
C PRO A 467 22.44 24.38 -0.31
N GLU A 468 21.43 25.22 -0.10
CA GLU A 468 20.79 26.09 -1.09
C GLU A 468 21.70 27.25 -1.53
N THR A 469 21.56 27.67 -2.79
CA THR A 469 22.01 28.98 -3.26
C THR A 469 20.89 29.72 -3.99
N GLU A 470 20.71 30.96 -3.57
CA GLU A 470 19.62 31.91 -3.83
C GLU A 470 19.84 32.78 -5.11
N ARG A 471 18.72 33.35 -5.61
CA ARG A 471 18.52 34.56 -6.48
C ARG A 471 18.69 34.41 -8.00
N ALA A 472 17.91 35.05 -8.89
CA ALA A 472 17.15 36.31 -8.80
C ALA A 472 16.01 36.42 -9.84
N ASP A 473 14.99 37.24 -9.53
CA ASP A 473 13.89 37.69 -10.40
C ASP A 473 14.30 38.38 -11.71
N THR A 474 13.59 38.12 -12.81
CA THR A 474 13.16 39.15 -13.79
C THR A 474 11.99 38.67 -14.66
N ALA A 475 11.06 39.59 -14.91
CA ALA A 475 9.76 39.37 -15.53
C ALA A 475 9.78 39.46 -17.08
N HIS A 476 8.85 38.72 -17.71
CA HIS A 476 8.23 38.90 -19.05
C HIS A 476 9.08 38.70 -20.32
N ASN A 477 8.94 37.55 -20.98
CA ASN A 477 8.25 37.42 -22.29
C ASN A 477 8.39 35.98 -22.84
N ARG A 478 7.25 35.36 -23.13
CA ARG A 478 7.12 34.03 -23.74
C ARG A 478 7.33 34.11 -25.27
N PRO A 479 8.19 33.28 -25.87
CA PRO A 479 7.97 32.78 -27.22
C PRO A 479 7.64 31.27 -27.16
N PRO A 480 6.77 30.75 -28.04
CA PRO A 480 6.62 29.32 -28.22
C PRO A 480 7.82 28.82 -29.04
N HIS A 481 8.28 27.59 -28.83
CA HIS A 481 8.66 26.65 -29.90
C HIS A 481 9.47 25.43 -29.41
N ARG A 482 8.93 24.26 -29.77
CA ARG A 482 9.58 23.18 -30.54
C ARG A 482 10.47 22.20 -29.76
N ALA A 483 10.01 20.95 -29.79
CA ALA A 483 10.70 19.74 -29.35
C ALA A 483 12.14 19.66 -29.90
N PRO A 484 13.11 19.18 -29.11
CA PRO A 484 14.46 18.94 -29.60
C PRO A 484 14.45 17.74 -30.55
N GLN A 485 14.88 17.96 -31.79
CA GLN A 485 15.29 16.87 -32.67
C GLN A 485 16.69 16.41 -32.26
N LEU A 486 16.81 15.15 -31.86
CA LEU A 486 18.09 14.47 -31.72
C LEU A 486 18.55 14.03 -33.12
N SER A 487 19.41 14.81 -33.76
CA SER A 487 20.14 14.36 -34.95
C SER A 487 21.43 13.68 -34.52
N VAL A 488 21.51 12.35 -34.68
CA VAL A 488 22.76 11.61 -34.61
C VAL A 488 23.26 11.41 -36.04
N ASP A 489 24.32 12.12 -36.38
CA ASP A 489 25.04 11.99 -37.65
C ASP A 489 26.17 10.97 -37.43
N HIS A 490 25.96 9.72 -37.84
CA HIS A 490 27.04 8.74 -37.98
C HIS A 490 26.88 7.99 -39.30
N THR A 491 27.78 8.33 -40.23
CA THR A 491 28.07 7.57 -41.44
C THR A 491 28.69 6.22 -41.07
N LEU A 492 27.90 5.15 -41.24
CA LEU A 492 28.41 3.77 -41.31
C LEU A 492 28.34 3.30 -42.77
N GLU A 493 29.47 3.41 -43.47
CA GLU A 493 29.72 2.62 -44.68
C GLU A 493 29.92 1.16 -44.25
N GLY A 494 29.02 0.27 -44.69
CA GLY A 494 29.11 -1.16 -44.40
C GLY A 494 28.02 -1.94 -45.11
N SER A 495 28.29 -2.38 -46.33
CA SER A 495 27.46 -3.32 -47.08
C SER A 495 27.41 -4.68 -46.37
N GLY A 496 26.25 -5.03 -45.82
CA GLY A 496 25.98 -6.37 -45.29
C GLY A 496 24.48 -6.61 -45.22
N SER A 497 23.93 -7.31 -46.21
CA SER A 497 22.56 -7.82 -46.18
C SER A 497 22.46 -8.94 -45.14
N ALA A 498 21.89 -8.67 -43.98
CA ALA A 498 21.37 -9.72 -43.11
C ALA A 498 19.93 -10.00 -43.54
N SER A 499 19.66 -11.20 -44.08
CA SER A 499 18.30 -11.68 -44.30
C SER A 499 17.72 -12.03 -42.91
N LEU A 500 16.59 -11.42 -42.58
CA LEU A 500 15.81 -11.68 -41.37
C LEU A 500 14.75 -12.73 -41.71
N ASP A 501 15.15 -13.99 -41.84
CA ASP A 501 14.23 -15.14 -41.88
C ASP A 501 14.00 -15.66 -40.45
N GLY A 502 13.52 -14.79 -39.56
CA GLY A 502 13.19 -15.14 -38.16
C GLY A 502 11.69 -15.19 -37.94
N GLN A 503 11.13 -16.39 -37.76
CA GLN A 503 9.77 -16.57 -37.23
C GLN A 503 9.81 -16.31 -35.71
N ALA A 504 9.08 -15.30 -35.23
CA ALA A 504 8.86 -15.09 -33.81
C ALA A 504 7.59 -15.83 -33.39
N SER A 505 7.71 -16.68 -32.36
CA SER A 505 6.60 -17.43 -31.77
C SER A 505 6.34 -16.89 -30.36
N VAL A 506 5.16 -16.30 -30.12
CA VAL A 506 4.78 -15.81 -28.79
C VAL A 506 3.80 -16.81 -28.16
N PRO A 507 4.13 -17.43 -27.01
CA PRO A 507 3.20 -18.25 -26.26
C PRO A 507 2.18 -17.36 -25.55
N VAL A 508 0.91 -17.44 -25.96
CA VAL A 508 -0.24 -16.79 -25.30
C VAL A 508 -1.06 -17.85 -24.56
N PRO A 509 -1.59 -17.57 -23.36
CA PRO A 509 -2.55 -18.44 -22.70
C PRO A 509 -3.77 -18.62 -23.61
N SER A 510 -4.16 -19.88 -23.84
CA SER A 510 -5.35 -20.20 -24.62
C SER A 510 -6.26 -21.08 -23.79
N LEU A 511 -7.50 -20.64 -23.56
CA LEU A 511 -8.58 -21.56 -23.20
C LEU A 511 -9.04 -22.26 -24.46
N GLU A 512 -8.64 -23.52 -24.62
CA GLU A 512 -9.14 -24.35 -25.71
C GLU A 512 -10.17 -25.33 -25.14
N VAL A 513 -11.42 -25.21 -25.58
CA VAL A 513 -12.44 -26.22 -25.32
C VAL A 513 -12.14 -27.41 -26.23
N ASN A 514 -11.17 -28.23 -25.80
CA ASN A 514 -10.61 -29.35 -26.57
C ASN A 514 -11.64 -30.44 -26.93
N ASN A 515 -12.85 -30.38 -26.37
CA ASN A 515 -13.94 -31.33 -26.56
C ASN A 515 -15.19 -30.71 -27.20
N GLN A 516 -15.06 -29.64 -27.99
CA GLN A 516 -16.19 -28.94 -28.61
C GLN A 516 -17.08 -29.84 -29.49
N ASP A 517 -16.49 -30.77 -30.24
CA ASP A 517 -17.25 -31.78 -31.02
C ASP A 517 -18.01 -32.75 -30.10
N ALA A 518 -17.42 -33.13 -28.97
CA ALA A 518 -18.04 -34.04 -28.00
C ALA A 518 -19.16 -33.36 -27.21
N ILE A 519 -19.00 -32.08 -26.86
CA ILE A 519 -20.03 -31.25 -26.21
C ILE A 519 -21.18 -31.00 -27.18
N THR A 520 -20.87 -30.70 -28.45
CA THR A 520 -21.89 -30.54 -29.51
C THR A 520 -22.62 -31.85 -29.78
N ALA A 521 -21.92 -32.99 -29.81
CA ALA A 521 -22.53 -34.31 -29.94
C ALA A 521 -23.41 -34.68 -28.74
N ALA A 522 -22.97 -34.40 -27.51
CA ALA A 522 -23.75 -34.61 -26.30
C ALA A 522 -25.01 -33.75 -26.28
N ARG A 523 -24.91 -32.48 -26.72
CA ARG A 523 -26.05 -31.57 -26.91
C ARG A 523 -27.04 -32.09 -27.95
N ASN A 524 -26.57 -32.53 -29.11
CA ASN A 524 -27.42 -33.09 -30.15
C ASN A 524 -28.09 -34.40 -29.70
N SER A 525 -27.39 -35.21 -28.91
CA SER A 525 -27.93 -36.43 -28.29
C SER A 525 -29.03 -36.11 -27.26
N LEU A 526 -28.85 -35.08 -26.44
CA LEU A 526 -29.85 -34.62 -25.48
C LEU A 526 -31.08 -34.05 -26.20
N SER A 527 -30.88 -33.18 -27.19
CA SER A 527 -31.96 -32.63 -28.00
C SER A 527 -32.76 -33.73 -28.71
N GLY A 528 -32.08 -34.70 -29.31
CA GLY A 528 -32.73 -35.84 -29.96
C GLY A 528 -33.50 -36.73 -28.98
N SER A 529 -32.97 -36.91 -27.76
CA SER A 529 -33.65 -37.67 -26.70
C SER A 529 -34.91 -36.95 -26.21
N LEU A 530 -34.85 -35.62 -26.05
CA LEU A 530 -36.00 -34.80 -25.61
C LEU A 530 -37.12 -34.75 -26.65
N THR A 531 -36.81 -34.61 -27.94
CA THR A 531 -37.80 -34.71 -29.03
C THR A 531 -38.45 -36.10 -29.03
N ALA A 532 -37.67 -37.17 -28.87
CA ALA A 532 -38.19 -38.52 -28.82
C ALA A 532 -39.08 -38.80 -27.58
N ILE A 533 -38.86 -38.10 -26.47
CA ILE A 533 -39.70 -38.17 -25.27
C ILE A 533 -41.02 -37.43 -25.51
N ALA A 534 -40.97 -36.22 -26.08
CA ALA A 534 -42.16 -35.45 -26.44
C ALA A 534 -43.08 -36.24 -27.40
N ASP A 535 -42.52 -36.82 -28.47
CA ASP A 535 -43.26 -37.67 -29.41
C ASP A 535 -43.87 -38.91 -28.72
N GLY A 536 -43.16 -39.48 -27.75
CA GLY A 536 -43.61 -40.64 -26.97
C GLY A 536 -44.80 -40.31 -26.08
N VAL A 537 -44.77 -39.16 -25.39
CA VAL A 537 -45.86 -38.68 -24.53
C VAL A 537 -47.12 -38.36 -25.34
N ASP A 538 -46.98 -37.69 -26.49
CA ASP A 538 -48.11 -37.40 -27.40
C ASP A 538 -48.76 -38.68 -27.94
N SER A 539 -47.96 -39.71 -28.23
CA SER A 539 -48.45 -41.01 -28.69
C SER A 539 -49.23 -41.80 -27.63
N ILE A 540 -48.98 -41.54 -26.33
CA ILE A 540 -49.69 -42.14 -25.19
C ILE A 540 -50.98 -41.37 -24.91
N GLY A 541 -50.94 -40.03 -24.95
CA GLY A 541 -52.11 -39.17 -24.72
C GLY A 541 -53.27 -39.45 -25.69
N THR A 542 -52.97 -39.77 -26.95
CA THR A 542 -53.97 -40.06 -27.98
C THR A 542 -54.64 -41.44 -27.87
N SER A 543 -54.08 -42.37 -27.09
CA SER A 543 -54.56 -43.77 -26.99
C SER A 543 -55.24 -44.11 -25.64
N THR A 544 -55.43 -43.12 -24.76
CA THR A 544 -55.87 -43.31 -23.35
C THR A 544 -57.40 -43.32 -23.16
N GLY A 545 -58.19 -43.33 -24.24
CA GLY A 545 -59.62 -43.03 -24.26
C GLY A 545 -60.60 -43.88 -23.43
N ASP A 546 -60.19 -44.95 -22.72
CA ASP A 546 -61.12 -45.83 -21.96
C ASP A 546 -60.58 -46.45 -20.65
N HIS A 547 -59.47 -45.96 -20.05
CA HIS A 547 -58.90 -46.52 -18.81
C HIS A 547 -58.80 -45.52 -17.64
N THR A 548 -58.62 -46.07 -16.43
CA THR A 548 -58.83 -45.52 -15.08
C THR A 548 -58.34 -44.08 -14.85
N GLN A 549 -59.14 -43.26 -14.15
CA GLN A 549 -58.86 -41.87 -13.77
C GLN A 549 -57.53 -41.61 -13.03
N ALA A 550 -56.83 -42.65 -12.56
CA ALA A 550 -55.50 -42.53 -11.96
C ALA A 550 -54.43 -42.30 -13.04
N LEU A 551 -54.44 -43.09 -14.10
CA LEU A 551 -53.46 -43.01 -15.19
C LEU A 551 -53.58 -41.69 -15.98
N ILE A 552 -54.80 -41.16 -16.15
CA ILE A 552 -55.03 -39.85 -16.77
C ILE A 552 -54.35 -38.74 -15.93
N ARG A 553 -54.48 -38.82 -14.60
CA ARG A 553 -53.83 -37.85 -13.68
C ARG A 553 -52.31 -37.97 -13.70
N ASP A 554 -51.77 -39.18 -13.81
CA ASP A 554 -50.32 -39.38 -13.89
C ASP A 554 -49.75 -38.86 -15.22
N ILE A 555 -50.46 -39.05 -16.33
CA ILE A 555 -50.08 -38.50 -17.65
C ILE A 555 -50.15 -36.96 -17.62
N GLU A 556 -51.17 -36.37 -17.00
CA GLU A 556 -51.24 -34.91 -16.81
C GLU A 556 -50.07 -34.38 -15.97
N ALA A 557 -49.66 -35.10 -14.92
CA ALA A 557 -48.51 -34.74 -14.11
C ALA A 557 -47.18 -34.84 -14.88
N ILE A 558 -47.00 -35.88 -15.70
CA ILE A 558 -45.84 -36.06 -16.58
C ILE A 558 -45.78 -34.93 -17.61
N THR A 559 -46.91 -34.60 -18.25
CA THR A 559 -46.98 -33.50 -19.23
C THR A 559 -46.67 -32.14 -18.59
N ASN A 560 -47.19 -31.87 -17.40
CA ASN A 560 -46.88 -30.63 -16.66
C ASN A 560 -45.40 -30.54 -16.30
N GLN A 561 -44.79 -31.66 -15.88
CA GLN A 561 -43.37 -31.71 -15.56
C GLN A 561 -42.50 -31.56 -16.82
N MET A 562 -42.93 -32.09 -17.98
CA MET A 562 -42.27 -31.89 -19.27
C MET A 562 -42.35 -30.43 -19.75
N ASN A 563 -43.47 -29.76 -19.54
CA ASN A 563 -43.60 -28.33 -19.83
C ASN A 563 -42.65 -27.53 -18.95
N LYS A 564 -42.53 -27.86 -17.65
CA LYS A 564 -41.57 -27.23 -16.75
C LYS A 564 -40.11 -27.41 -17.20
N ILE A 565 -39.73 -28.62 -17.63
CA ILE A 565 -38.41 -28.90 -18.21
C ILE A 565 -38.17 -28.06 -19.48
N THR A 566 -39.20 -27.93 -20.32
CA THR A 566 -39.15 -27.14 -21.55
C THR A 566 -39.02 -25.65 -21.26
N ASP A 567 -39.72 -25.13 -20.25
CA ASP A 567 -39.65 -23.74 -19.79
C ASP A 567 -38.28 -23.41 -19.16
N THR A 568 -37.72 -24.32 -18.36
CA THR A 568 -36.35 -24.20 -17.81
C THR A 568 -35.30 -24.15 -18.93
N LEU A 569 -35.49 -24.91 -20.02
CA LEU A 569 -34.61 -24.90 -21.20
C LEU A 569 -34.82 -23.67 -22.09
N LEU A 570 -36.07 -23.21 -22.28
CA LEU A 570 -36.37 -22.01 -23.05
C LEU A 570 -35.87 -20.75 -22.32
N GLY A 571 -36.06 -20.66 -21.01
CA GLY A 571 -35.52 -19.55 -20.19
C GLY A 571 -33.99 -19.49 -20.21
N ALA A 572 -33.32 -20.64 -20.31
CA ALA A 572 -31.87 -20.69 -20.52
C ALA A 572 -31.44 -20.24 -21.93
N ALA A 573 -32.28 -20.46 -22.95
CA ALA A 573 -32.01 -20.11 -24.34
C ALA A 573 -32.39 -18.66 -24.69
N GLU A 574 -33.44 -18.10 -24.07
CA GLU A 574 -33.82 -16.68 -24.21
C GLU A 574 -32.78 -15.77 -23.53
N ASN A 575 -32.19 -16.19 -22.42
CA ASN A 575 -31.06 -15.48 -21.77
C ASN A 575 -29.72 -15.61 -22.53
N ALA A 576 -29.57 -16.60 -23.42
CA ALA A 576 -28.36 -16.79 -24.21
C ALA A 576 -28.15 -15.73 -25.32
N GLY A 577 -29.11 -14.82 -25.50
CA GLY A 577 -29.03 -13.72 -26.47
C GLY A 577 -29.01 -12.30 -25.88
N GLN A 578 -29.10 -12.14 -24.55
CA GLN A 578 -29.19 -10.82 -23.90
C GLN A 578 -28.31 -10.60 -22.64
N GLY A 579 -27.54 -11.60 -22.18
CA GLY A 579 -26.59 -11.41 -21.07
C GLY A 579 -25.22 -10.90 -21.54
N THR A 580 -24.61 -9.97 -20.80
CA THR A 580 -23.20 -9.62 -20.97
C THR A 580 -22.34 -10.83 -20.59
N VAL A 581 -21.33 -11.15 -21.42
CA VAL A 581 -20.39 -12.24 -21.14
C VAL A 581 -19.50 -11.92 -19.92
N PHE A 582 -19.45 -10.64 -19.52
CA PHE A 582 -18.70 -10.10 -18.39
C PHE A 582 -19.63 -9.28 -17.48
N GLU A 583 -19.49 -9.44 -16.16
CA GLU A 583 -20.28 -8.76 -15.13
C GLU A 583 -19.35 -8.32 -13.97
N ASP A 584 -19.25 -7.02 -13.71
CA ASP A 584 -18.58 -6.51 -12.51
C ASP A 584 -19.54 -6.63 -11.31
N VAL A 585 -19.15 -7.44 -10.32
CA VAL A 585 -19.93 -7.70 -9.11
C VAL A 585 -19.37 -6.98 -7.88
N SER A 586 -18.49 -6.00 -8.08
CA SER A 586 -17.85 -5.24 -7.00
C SER A 586 -18.85 -4.39 -6.20
N ASP A 587 -19.88 -3.87 -6.86
CA ASP A 587 -20.93 -3.05 -6.22
C ASP A 587 -21.92 -3.89 -5.37
N GLU A 588 -21.94 -5.21 -5.57
CA GLU A 588 -22.77 -6.15 -4.80
C GLU A 588 -22.00 -6.80 -3.63
N ASP A 589 -20.78 -6.33 -3.34
CA ASP A 589 -19.92 -6.89 -2.29
C ASP A 589 -20.57 -6.89 -0.91
N THR A 590 -20.45 -8.04 -0.24
CA THR A 590 -20.89 -8.24 1.13
C THR A 590 -19.70 -8.55 2.04
N ASP A 591 -19.88 -8.41 3.36
CA ASP A 591 -18.83 -8.76 4.34
C ASP A 591 -18.39 -10.25 4.26
N GLY A 592 -19.19 -11.12 3.64
CA GLY A 592 -18.87 -12.54 3.44
C GLY A 592 -18.00 -12.84 2.21
N ASP A 593 -17.90 -11.91 1.27
CA ASP A 593 -17.09 -12.06 0.06
C ASP A 593 -15.61 -11.81 0.36
N THR A 594 -14.74 -12.63 -0.25
CA THR A 594 -13.30 -12.64 0.07
C THR A 594 -12.39 -12.45 -1.14
N GLU A 595 -12.88 -12.65 -2.36
CA GLU A 595 -12.05 -12.59 -3.56
C GLU A 595 -11.83 -11.14 -4.03
N GLY A 596 -10.62 -10.81 -4.52
CA GLY A 596 -10.32 -9.49 -5.08
C GLY A 596 -10.53 -8.32 -4.12
N LYS A 597 -10.36 -8.54 -2.80
CA LYS A 597 -10.82 -7.59 -1.77
C LYS A 597 -9.73 -7.19 -0.79
N VAL A 598 -9.68 -5.89 -0.50
CA VAL A 598 -8.89 -5.29 0.58
C VAL A 598 -9.86 -4.70 1.59
N SER A 599 -9.91 -5.27 2.79
CA SER A 599 -10.88 -4.91 3.83
C SER A 599 -10.22 -4.54 5.15
N ASN A 600 -10.81 -3.58 5.87
CA ASN A 600 -10.43 -3.26 7.26
C ASN A 600 -8.91 -3.00 7.45
N CYS A 601 -8.25 -2.42 6.45
CA CYS A 601 -6.82 -2.14 6.49
C CYS A 601 -6.52 -0.70 6.88
N LEU A 602 -5.37 -0.48 7.52
CA LEU A 602 -4.92 0.84 7.96
C LEU A 602 -3.54 1.17 7.37
N ASN A 603 -3.45 2.27 6.64
CA ASN A 603 -2.17 2.87 6.31
C ASN A 603 -1.88 4.08 7.22
N ALA A 604 -0.76 4.02 7.92
CA ALA A 604 -0.19 5.12 8.71
C ALA A 604 1.22 5.51 8.21
N GLY A 605 1.78 4.77 7.26
CA GLY A 605 3.07 5.06 6.63
C GLY A 605 2.95 6.06 5.48
N GLU A 606 4.04 6.73 5.15
CA GLU A 606 4.10 7.67 4.02
C GLU A 606 4.19 6.92 2.68
N VAL A 607 3.48 7.40 1.67
CA VAL A 607 3.44 6.79 0.33
C VAL A 607 3.91 7.81 -0.70
N TYR A 608 4.96 7.45 -1.44
CA TYR A 608 5.55 8.25 -2.50
C TYR A 608 5.49 7.49 -3.82
N ALA A 609 4.94 8.10 -4.87
CA ALA A 609 4.97 7.55 -6.22
C ALA A 609 5.27 8.61 -7.28
N ASP A 610 5.88 8.25 -8.40
CA ASP A 610 6.04 9.21 -9.49
C ASP A 610 4.77 9.38 -10.34
N LEU A 611 3.97 8.32 -10.51
CA LEU A 611 2.78 8.33 -11.36
C LEU A 611 1.47 8.39 -10.54
N ASN A 612 1.10 7.30 -9.87
CA ASN A 612 -0.11 7.20 -9.05
C ASN A 612 0.23 6.81 -7.62
N ALA A 613 -0.28 7.55 -6.66
CA ALA A 613 -0.11 7.29 -5.24
C ALA A 613 -1.47 7.13 -4.56
N GLY A 614 -1.64 6.06 -3.78
CA GLY A 614 -2.83 5.83 -2.96
C GLY A 614 -2.49 5.45 -1.53
N GLY A 615 -3.27 5.93 -0.56
CA GLY A 615 -3.06 5.54 0.83
C GLY A 615 -3.32 4.06 1.09
N ILE A 616 -4.20 3.41 0.32
CA ILE A 616 -4.47 1.97 0.38
C ILE A 616 -3.98 1.29 -0.89
N ALA A 617 -4.46 1.71 -2.06
CA ALA A 617 -4.14 1.12 -3.36
C ALA A 617 -3.56 2.14 -4.33
N GLY A 618 -2.44 1.85 -4.99
CA GLY A 618 -1.91 2.72 -6.05
C GLY A 618 -2.85 2.78 -7.25
N ALA A 619 -3.19 1.61 -7.78
CA ALA A 619 -4.18 1.43 -8.84
C ALA A 619 -5.15 0.27 -8.58
N MET A 620 -6.39 0.45 -9.06
CA MET A 620 -7.40 -0.61 -9.21
C MET A 620 -7.70 -0.79 -10.70
N ALA A 621 -6.95 -1.68 -11.36
CA ALA A 621 -6.99 -1.91 -12.80
C ALA A 621 -6.34 -3.26 -13.16
N ARG A 622 -6.65 -3.83 -14.34
CA ARG A 622 -5.90 -4.97 -14.90
C ARG A 622 -4.51 -4.52 -15.35
N GLU A 623 -3.47 -5.30 -15.06
CA GLU A 623 -2.12 -5.05 -15.57
C GLU A 623 -1.93 -5.62 -17.00
N ASN A 624 -1.77 -4.72 -17.98
CA ASN A 624 -1.11 -4.88 -19.30
C ASN A 624 -1.87 -5.42 -20.55
N ASP A 625 -1.68 -4.66 -21.64
CA ASP A 625 -1.65 -4.89 -23.11
C ASP A 625 -2.60 -5.83 -23.87
N LEU A 626 -3.35 -6.72 -23.22
CA LEU A 626 -4.40 -7.52 -23.87
C LEU A 626 -5.62 -7.59 -22.96
N ASP A 627 -6.56 -6.67 -23.15
CA ASP A 627 -7.81 -6.69 -22.41
C ASP A 627 -8.73 -7.76 -23.01
N PRO A 628 -9.08 -8.84 -22.29
CA PRO A 628 -9.98 -9.85 -22.81
C PRO A 628 -11.35 -9.27 -23.22
N GLU A 629 -11.78 -8.15 -22.62
CA GLU A 629 -13.04 -7.48 -22.94
C GLU A 629 -13.00 -6.79 -24.32
N ASP A 630 -11.85 -6.25 -24.72
CA ASP A 630 -11.67 -5.52 -25.99
C ASP A 630 -10.96 -6.35 -27.09
N ASP A 631 -10.06 -7.27 -26.72
CA ASP A 631 -9.16 -7.99 -27.64
C ASP A 631 -9.61 -9.42 -27.98
N THR A 632 -10.51 -10.04 -27.19
CA THR A 632 -11.05 -11.37 -27.53
C THR A 632 -12.37 -11.28 -28.30
N LYS A 633 -12.29 -11.39 -29.64
CA LYS A 633 -13.46 -11.77 -30.44
C LYS A 633 -13.82 -13.23 -30.14
N ILE A 634 -14.72 -13.45 -29.19
CA ILE A 634 -15.38 -14.74 -28.99
C ILE A 634 -16.08 -15.12 -30.29
N SER A 635 -15.43 -15.99 -31.07
CA SER A 635 -15.93 -16.49 -32.34
C SER A 635 -16.42 -17.92 -32.11
N GLY A 636 -17.69 -18.05 -31.74
CA GLY A 636 -18.32 -19.35 -31.50
C GLY A 636 -19.71 -19.18 -30.90
N SER A 637 -20.68 -19.94 -31.41
CA SER A 637 -22.09 -19.82 -31.04
C SER A 637 -22.34 -20.05 -29.53
N SER A 638 -22.86 -18.99 -28.89
CA SER A 638 -23.62 -18.98 -27.64
C SER A 638 -24.44 -20.26 -27.46
N SER A 639 -24.01 -21.16 -26.57
CA SER A 639 -24.75 -22.42 -26.38
C SER A 639 -24.94 -22.89 -24.95
N LEU A 640 -24.32 -22.27 -23.94
CA LEU A 640 -24.70 -22.37 -22.53
C LEU A 640 -24.29 -21.06 -21.82
N ASN A 641 -25.12 -20.57 -20.90
CA ASN A 641 -24.94 -19.30 -20.20
C ASN A 641 -23.62 -19.30 -19.39
N MET A 642 -22.63 -18.53 -19.84
CA MET A 642 -21.31 -18.37 -19.21
C MET A 642 -21.11 -16.87 -18.94
N THR A 643 -20.93 -16.51 -17.66
CA THR A 643 -20.68 -15.13 -17.24
C THR A 643 -19.35 -15.08 -16.48
N TYR A 644 -18.44 -14.21 -16.92
CA TYR A 644 -17.22 -13.87 -16.19
C TYR A 644 -17.55 -12.81 -15.15
N LYS A 645 -17.41 -13.15 -13.87
CA LYS A 645 -17.59 -12.18 -12.79
C LYS A 645 -16.25 -11.64 -12.35
N THR A 646 -16.09 -10.32 -12.39
CA THR A 646 -14.91 -9.61 -11.87
C THR A 646 -15.24 -8.97 -10.54
N ARG A 647 -14.29 -9.06 -9.59
CA ARG A 647 -14.38 -8.36 -8.30
C ARG A 647 -13.07 -7.67 -7.97
N ILE A 648 -13.16 -6.38 -7.66
CA ILE A 648 -12.08 -5.59 -7.10
C ILE A 648 -12.64 -4.55 -6.13
N VAL A 649 -12.41 -4.75 -4.83
CA VAL A 649 -13.12 -4.00 -3.77
C VAL A 649 -12.15 -3.51 -2.70
N VAL A 650 -12.27 -2.22 -2.37
CA VAL A 650 -11.66 -1.65 -1.16
C VAL A 650 -12.78 -1.29 -0.19
N ARG A 651 -12.78 -1.88 1.00
CA ARG A 651 -13.87 -1.75 1.99
C ARG A 651 -13.35 -1.46 3.40
N ASP A 652 -14.01 -0.58 4.14
CA ASP A 652 -13.68 -0.29 5.55
C ASP A 652 -12.20 0.07 5.80
N CYS A 653 -11.51 0.63 4.80
CA CYS A 653 -10.08 0.93 4.91
C CYS A 653 -9.87 2.37 5.36
N THR A 654 -8.81 2.61 6.14
CA THR A 654 -8.48 3.93 6.67
C THR A 654 -7.08 4.35 6.27
N ASN A 655 -6.93 5.57 5.77
CA ASN A 655 -5.64 6.21 5.56
C ASN A 655 -5.41 7.37 6.53
N GLN A 656 -4.25 7.34 7.18
CA GLN A 656 -3.70 8.37 8.08
C GLN A 656 -2.30 8.81 7.65
N GLY A 657 -1.66 8.04 6.76
CA GLY A 657 -0.34 8.33 6.22
C GLY A 657 -0.39 9.33 5.06
N THR A 658 0.61 10.20 4.97
CA THR A 658 0.73 11.18 3.87
C THR A 658 0.90 10.46 2.54
N VAL A 659 0.22 10.95 1.51
CA VAL A 659 0.31 10.43 0.13
C VAL A 659 0.87 11.51 -0.77
N GLN A 660 1.90 11.18 -1.56
CA GLN A 660 2.63 12.08 -2.46
C GLN A 660 2.80 11.45 -3.85
N ALA A 661 2.18 12.04 -4.87
CA ALA A 661 2.43 11.74 -6.28
C ALA A 661 3.22 12.89 -6.93
N LYS A 662 3.87 12.64 -8.08
CA LYS A 662 4.60 13.69 -8.83
C LYS A 662 3.95 14.08 -10.17
N LYS A 663 3.02 13.28 -10.70
CA LYS A 663 2.49 13.49 -12.05
C LYS A 663 0.98 13.36 -12.15
N GLN A 664 0.44 12.15 -12.01
CA GLN A 664 -0.93 11.88 -12.47
C GLN A 664 -1.94 11.93 -11.34
N CYS A 665 -1.96 10.92 -10.46
CA CYS A 665 -3.06 10.75 -9.53
C CYS A 665 -2.58 10.61 -8.08
N ALA A 666 -3.19 11.36 -7.18
CA ALA A 666 -3.05 11.16 -5.74
C ALA A 666 -4.42 10.97 -5.09
N GLY A 667 -4.59 9.84 -4.41
CA GLY A 667 -5.80 9.54 -3.66
C GLY A 667 -5.51 9.17 -2.22
N GLY A 668 -6.34 9.64 -1.29
CA GLY A 668 -6.19 9.21 0.11
C GLY A 668 -6.43 7.72 0.32
N ILE A 669 -7.24 7.07 -0.53
CA ILE A 669 -7.45 5.62 -0.53
C ILE A 669 -6.88 5.00 -1.80
N VAL A 670 -7.31 5.44 -2.98
CA VAL A 670 -6.91 4.87 -4.28
C VAL A 670 -6.31 5.95 -5.19
N GLY A 671 -5.13 5.75 -5.76
CA GLY A 671 -4.57 6.70 -6.72
C GLY A 671 -5.43 6.77 -7.99
N SER A 672 -5.40 5.69 -8.78
CA SER A 672 -6.15 5.53 -10.02
C SER A 672 -7.14 4.37 -9.92
N MET A 673 -8.42 4.63 -10.19
CA MET A 673 -9.48 3.64 -10.12
C MET A 673 -10.15 3.48 -11.48
N GLU A 674 -9.86 2.37 -12.16
CA GLU A 674 -10.44 2.03 -13.46
C GLU A 674 -11.62 1.08 -13.32
N LEU A 675 -11.55 0.13 -12.38
CA LEU A 675 -12.56 -0.91 -12.15
C LEU A 675 -12.92 -1.01 -10.65
N GLY A 676 -14.09 -1.61 -10.37
CA GLY A 676 -14.52 -2.04 -9.04
C GLY A 676 -15.09 -0.96 -8.14
N SER A 677 -15.01 -1.14 -6.82
CA SER A 677 -15.75 -0.30 -5.87
C SER A 677 -14.93 0.07 -4.63
N VAL A 678 -15.03 1.33 -4.20
CA VAL A 678 -14.53 1.79 -2.89
C VAL A 678 -15.71 2.07 -1.97
N LEU A 679 -15.79 1.31 -0.88
CA LEU A 679 -16.93 1.28 0.03
C LEU A 679 -16.47 1.65 1.45
N GLN A 680 -17.22 2.52 2.12
CA GLN A 680 -17.09 2.75 3.58
C GLN A 680 -15.65 3.05 4.05
N SER A 681 -14.84 3.71 3.22
CA SER A 681 -13.42 3.94 3.49
C SER A 681 -13.16 5.42 3.84
N TYR A 682 -12.12 5.65 4.64
CA TYR A 682 -11.90 6.94 5.29
C TYR A 682 -10.48 7.48 5.10
N ASN A 683 -10.36 8.75 4.71
CA ASN A 683 -9.07 9.44 4.69
C ASN A 683 -9.04 10.60 5.68
N THR A 684 -7.95 10.66 6.45
CA THR A 684 -7.64 11.75 7.38
C THR A 684 -6.26 12.36 7.15
N ALA A 685 -5.55 11.90 6.12
CA ALA A 685 -4.25 12.42 5.75
C ALA A 685 -4.38 13.59 4.77
N ASP A 686 -3.56 14.62 4.98
CA ASP A 686 -3.46 15.75 4.06
C ASP A 686 -2.67 15.35 2.79
N LEU A 687 -3.17 15.77 1.62
CA LEU A 687 -2.54 15.57 0.30
C LEU A 687 -2.27 16.95 -0.31
N LEU A 688 -1.07 17.48 -0.09
CA LEU A 688 -0.70 18.83 -0.50
C LEU A 688 0.33 18.79 -1.65
N GLN A 689 -0.14 18.73 -2.90
CA GLN A 689 0.72 18.51 -4.07
C GLN A 689 0.39 19.52 -5.17
N GLU A 690 1.28 20.47 -5.47
CA GLU A 690 0.96 21.57 -6.42
C GLU A 690 1.01 21.15 -7.90
N ASP A 691 1.78 20.10 -8.25
CA ASP A 691 2.07 19.69 -9.63
C ASP A 691 1.36 18.40 -10.07
N VAL A 692 0.26 18.01 -9.41
CA VAL A 692 -0.47 16.77 -9.70
C VAL A 692 -1.84 17.04 -10.31
N ASP A 693 -2.11 16.38 -11.43
CA ASP A 693 -3.30 16.61 -12.25
C ASP A 693 -4.60 16.22 -11.52
N TYR A 694 -4.61 15.08 -10.82
CA TYR A 694 -5.80 14.55 -10.16
C TYR A 694 -5.54 14.30 -8.68
N VAL A 695 -6.22 15.06 -7.81
CA VAL A 695 -6.09 14.90 -6.36
C VAL A 695 -7.47 14.74 -5.73
N GLY A 696 -7.65 13.67 -4.95
CA GLY A 696 -8.87 13.46 -4.19
C GLY A 696 -8.69 12.78 -2.86
N GLY A 697 -9.56 13.09 -1.92
CA GLY A 697 -9.46 12.54 -0.57
C GLY A 697 -9.70 11.03 -0.48
N ILE A 698 -10.48 10.45 -1.38
CA ILE A 698 -10.63 8.99 -1.55
C ILE A 698 -9.91 8.54 -2.79
N ALA A 699 -10.25 9.09 -3.96
CA ALA A 699 -9.67 8.69 -5.24
C ALA A 699 -9.05 9.87 -5.98
N GLY A 700 -7.86 9.72 -6.58
CA GLY A 700 -7.36 10.74 -7.51
C GLY A 700 -8.28 10.83 -8.73
N GLN A 701 -8.35 9.74 -9.49
CA GLN A 701 -9.28 9.55 -10.59
C GLN A 701 -10.11 8.28 -10.36
N SER A 702 -11.42 8.37 -10.60
CA SER A 702 -12.33 7.23 -10.56
C SER A 702 -13.21 7.17 -11.81
N LYS A 703 -13.12 6.03 -12.50
CA LYS A 703 -14.04 5.62 -13.58
C LYS A 703 -15.14 4.67 -13.08
N SER A 704 -15.17 4.42 -11.77
CA SER A 704 -16.07 3.45 -11.15
C SER A 704 -16.74 4.00 -9.89
N ALA A 705 -17.29 3.13 -9.03
CA ALA A 705 -18.14 3.52 -7.91
C ALA A 705 -17.38 3.79 -6.61
N ILE A 706 -17.67 4.94 -6.01
CA ILE A 706 -17.26 5.28 -4.64
C ILE A 706 -18.53 5.53 -3.81
N ARG A 707 -18.70 4.76 -2.73
CA ARG A 707 -19.92 4.79 -1.93
C ARG A 707 -19.62 4.88 -0.44
N GLN A 708 -20.39 5.70 0.28
CA GLN A 708 -20.37 5.79 1.74
C GLN A 708 -18.98 6.10 2.33
N CYS A 709 -18.12 6.77 1.57
CA CYS A 709 -16.76 7.10 2.01
C CYS A 709 -16.72 8.48 2.68
N ALA A 710 -15.75 8.69 3.57
CA ALA A 710 -15.61 9.95 4.30
C ALA A 710 -14.18 10.52 4.27
N VAL A 711 -14.06 11.84 4.11
CA VAL A 711 -12.76 12.53 4.08
C VAL A 711 -12.75 13.70 5.05
N LYS A 712 -11.69 13.77 5.85
CA LYS A 712 -11.33 14.96 6.63
C LYS A 712 -9.87 15.31 6.39
N ALA A 713 -9.59 16.11 5.37
CA ALA A 713 -8.23 16.39 4.92
C ALA A 713 -8.10 17.73 4.20
N ARG A 714 -6.87 18.25 4.14
CA ARG A 714 -6.47 19.33 3.23
C ARG A 714 -5.96 18.74 1.92
N LEU A 715 -6.47 19.26 0.82
CA LEU A 715 -6.17 18.77 -0.53
C LEU A 715 -5.67 19.92 -1.40
N ALA A 716 -4.50 19.76 -2.01
CA ALA A 716 -3.98 20.68 -3.02
C ALA A 716 -3.51 19.88 -4.24
N GLY A 717 -3.85 20.40 -5.43
CA GLY A 717 -3.59 19.82 -6.74
C GLY A 717 -3.49 20.90 -7.82
N ASP A 718 -3.20 20.50 -9.06
CA ASP A 718 -3.17 21.42 -10.21
C ASP A 718 -4.55 21.50 -10.90
N ALA A 719 -4.91 20.47 -11.69
CA ALA A 719 -6.04 20.54 -12.60
C ALA A 719 -7.39 20.10 -11.98
N TRP A 720 -7.47 18.95 -11.33
CA TRP A 720 -8.73 18.35 -10.86
C TRP A 720 -8.62 17.98 -9.39
N VAL A 721 -9.20 18.81 -8.52
CA VAL A 721 -9.07 18.66 -7.08
C VAL A 721 -10.44 18.55 -6.43
N GLY A 722 -10.72 17.42 -5.79
CA GLY A 722 -12.02 17.17 -5.17
C GLY A 722 -11.92 16.59 -3.78
N GLY A 723 -12.85 16.96 -2.89
CA GLY A 723 -12.86 16.46 -1.51
C GLY A 723 -12.93 14.94 -1.40
N ILE A 724 -13.76 14.28 -2.22
CA ILE A 724 -13.84 12.82 -2.33
C ILE A 724 -13.00 12.34 -3.50
N ALA A 725 -13.17 12.94 -4.68
CA ALA A 725 -12.45 12.50 -5.88
C ALA A 725 -12.02 13.67 -6.77
N GLY A 726 -10.81 13.63 -7.32
CA GLY A 726 -10.38 14.65 -8.29
C GLY A 726 -11.27 14.63 -9.54
N SER A 727 -11.42 13.45 -10.13
CA SER A 727 -12.41 13.17 -11.18
C SER A 727 -13.17 11.89 -10.85
N ALA A 728 -14.50 11.88 -11.04
CA ALA A 728 -15.32 10.71 -10.71
C ALA A 728 -16.40 10.41 -11.75
N TYR A 729 -16.85 9.15 -11.76
CA TYR A 729 -18.03 8.69 -12.48
C TYR A 729 -19.24 8.53 -11.54
N THR A 730 -19.13 7.64 -10.54
CA THR A 730 -20.23 7.38 -9.59
C THR A 730 -19.80 7.74 -8.16
N LEU A 731 -20.58 8.60 -7.51
CA LEU A 731 -20.35 9.07 -6.14
C LEU A 731 -21.65 9.05 -5.35
N THR A 732 -21.77 8.17 -4.36
CA THR A 732 -23.00 8.03 -3.59
C THR A 732 -22.77 8.06 -2.09
N ASP A 733 -23.59 8.83 -1.37
CA ASP A 733 -23.59 8.90 0.10
C ASP A 733 -22.22 9.22 0.74
N CYS A 734 -21.36 9.96 0.04
CA CYS A 734 -20.04 10.34 0.56
C CYS A 734 -20.11 11.59 1.45
N ARG A 735 -19.12 11.73 2.33
CA ARG A 735 -19.04 12.75 3.39
C ARG A 735 -17.70 13.49 3.31
N ALA A 736 -17.70 14.80 3.06
CA ALA A 736 -16.45 15.55 2.93
C ALA A 736 -16.36 16.73 3.91
N MET A 737 -15.28 16.79 4.68
CA MET A 737 -14.87 17.97 5.44
C MET A 737 -13.47 18.35 4.99
N VAL A 738 -13.37 19.28 4.05
CA VAL A 738 -12.12 19.50 3.32
C VAL A 738 -11.80 20.98 3.12
N GLU A 739 -10.51 21.28 3.11
CA GLU A 739 -9.97 22.52 2.55
C GLU A 739 -9.29 22.16 1.23
N VAL A 740 -9.79 22.69 0.12
CA VAL A 740 -9.35 22.31 -1.23
C VAL A 740 -8.76 23.50 -1.96
N THR A 741 -7.58 23.32 -2.55
CA THR A 741 -6.90 24.30 -3.39
C THR A 741 -6.57 23.68 -4.75
N GLY A 742 -6.89 24.36 -5.85
CA GLY A 742 -6.55 23.93 -7.21
C GLY A 742 -6.70 25.05 -8.22
N ASN A 743 -6.23 24.82 -9.45
CA ASN A 743 -6.11 25.84 -10.49
C ASN A 743 -7.24 25.79 -11.54
N GLU A 744 -7.77 24.61 -11.87
CA GLU A 744 -8.83 24.46 -12.90
C GLU A 744 -10.19 24.06 -12.31
N GLN A 745 -10.41 22.78 -12.00
CA GLN A 745 -11.67 22.23 -11.51
C GLN A 745 -11.56 21.83 -10.04
N VAL A 746 -12.34 22.51 -9.20
CA VAL A 746 -12.25 22.39 -7.74
C VAL A 746 -13.62 22.20 -7.11
N GLY A 747 -13.79 21.18 -6.28
CA GLY A 747 -15.03 20.96 -5.54
C GLY A 747 -14.86 20.27 -4.18
N ALA A 748 -15.80 20.52 -3.28
CA ALA A 748 -15.81 19.89 -1.96
C ALA A 748 -16.14 18.40 -2.00
N VAL A 749 -16.74 17.90 -3.08
CA VAL A 749 -17.03 16.47 -3.31
C VAL A 749 -16.22 15.98 -4.50
N ALA A 750 -16.34 16.62 -5.66
CA ALA A 750 -15.60 16.25 -6.87
C ALA A 750 -14.99 17.47 -7.56
N GLY A 751 -13.78 17.35 -8.08
CA GLY A 751 -13.21 18.36 -8.98
C GLY A 751 -14.08 18.47 -10.22
N GLY A 752 -14.30 17.34 -10.90
CA GLY A 752 -15.29 17.24 -11.95
C GLY A 752 -15.79 15.81 -12.19
N LEU A 753 -16.78 15.67 -13.07
CA LEU A 753 -17.37 14.39 -13.44
C LEU A 753 -16.92 13.99 -14.85
N LEU A 754 -16.68 12.71 -15.06
CA LEU A 754 -16.37 12.16 -16.39
C LEU A 754 -17.62 12.22 -17.27
N ALA A 755 -17.52 12.87 -18.44
CA ALA A 755 -18.63 13.06 -19.36
C ALA A 755 -19.09 11.74 -20.02
N GLU A 756 -20.40 11.65 -20.29
CA GLU A 756 -21.14 10.48 -20.80
C GLU A 756 -20.68 9.95 -22.18
N ASP A 757 -19.81 10.67 -22.91
CA ASP A 757 -19.55 10.45 -24.35
C ASP A 757 -18.30 9.61 -24.69
N SER A 758 -17.58 9.06 -23.70
CA SER A 758 -16.47 8.13 -23.97
C SER A 758 -17.00 6.77 -24.41
N LEU A 759 -16.37 6.10 -25.38
CA LEU A 759 -16.81 4.82 -25.93
C LEU A 759 -17.03 3.71 -24.87
N GLY A 760 -16.34 3.80 -23.72
CA GLY A 760 -16.55 2.92 -22.56
C GLY A 760 -17.90 3.09 -21.85
N ASN A 761 -18.56 4.26 -21.97
CA ASN A 761 -19.88 4.51 -21.38
C ASN A 761 -21.04 3.82 -22.12
N ALA A 762 -20.87 3.50 -23.40
CA ALA A 762 -21.93 2.83 -24.17
C ALA A 762 -22.15 1.37 -23.70
N LEU A 763 -21.17 0.76 -23.02
CA LEU A 763 -21.29 -0.58 -22.44
C LEU A 763 -21.97 -0.54 -21.06
N ASN A 764 -21.68 0.46 -20.22
CA ASN A 764 -22.32 0.62 -18.91
C ASN A 764 -23.80 1.03 -18.98
N GLN A 765 -24.24 1.67 -20.08
CA GLN A 765 -25.66 1.99 -20.31
C GLN A 765 -26.57 0.76 -20.50
N LEU A 766 -26.00 -0.44 -20.70
CA LEU A 766 -26.75 -1.69 -20.84
C LEU A 766 -27.01 -2.39 -19.49
N GLN A 767 -26.39 -1.92 -18.41
CA GLN A 767 -26.70 -2.32 -17.04
C GLN A 767 -27.57 -1.22 -16.42
N ASP A 768 -28.83 -1.53 -16.13
CA ASP A 768 -29.73 -0.64 -15.39
C ASP A 768 -29.10 -0.28 -14.02
N ASN A 769 -28.37 0.83 -13.95
CA ASN A 769 -28.08 1.58 -12.74
C ASN A 769 -27.73 3.01 -13.15
N GLU A 770 -28.55 3.96 -12.72
CA GLU A 770 -28.32 5.39 -12.91
C GLU A 770 -26.87 5.74 -12.56
N SER A 771 -26.12 6.36 -13.49
CA SER A 771 -24.89 7.08 -13.20
C SER A 771 -25.23 8.24 -12.24
N ALA A 772 -25.24 7.92 -10.94
CA ALA A 772 -25.91 8.71 -9.91
C ALA A 772 -24.91 9.29 -8.92
N VAL A 773 -24.51 10.54 -9.17
CA VAL A 773 -23.98 11.38 -8.10
C VAL A 773 -25.14 11.74 -7.18
N GLN A 774 -25.23 11.13 -6.01
CA GLN A 774 -26.39 11.27 -5.11
C GLN A 774 -26.00 11.22 -3.62
N GLY A 775 -26.71 11.99 -2.79
CA GLY A 775 -26.66 11.84 -1.33
C GLY A 775 -25.33 12.29 -0.70
N ASN A 776 -24.46 12.93 -1.48
CA ASN A 776 -23.18 13.41 -0.98
C ASN A 776 -23.36 14.73 -0.23
N CYS A 777 -22.69 14.87 0.92
CA CYS A 777 -22.72 16.10 1.69
C CYS A 777 -21.31 16.54 2.09
N PHE A 778 -21.15 17.84 2.28
CA PHE A 778 -19.86 18.41 2.65
C PHE A 778 -19.97 19.59 3.62
N VAL A 779 -18.93 19.81 4.41
CA VAL A 779 -18.79 20.97 5.30
C VAL A 779 -17.78 21.94 4.71
N SER A 780 -18.25 23.05 4.15
CA SER A 780 -17.42 24.17 3.70
C SER A 780 -18.26 25.45 3.60
N GLU A 781 -17.65 26.60 3.87
CA GLU A 781 -18.28 27.92 3.73
C GLU A 781 -17.99 28.57 2.37
N THR A 782 -16.97 28.09 1.66
CA THR A 782 -16.43 28.75 0.45
C THR A 782 -16.54 27.88 -0.80
N LEU A 783 -16.55 26.56 -0.66
CA LEU A 783 -16.54 25.62 -1.79
C LEU A 783 -17.96 25.23 -2.23
N GLY A 784 -18.14 25.04 -3.54
CA GLY A 784 -19.27 24.28 -4.08
C GLY A 784 -18.96 22.78 -4.14
N GLY A 785 -20.00 21.95 -4.31
CA GLY A 785 -19.86 20.49 -4.28
C GLY A 785 -19.04 19.91 -5.45
N ILE A 786 -19.37 20.28 -6.68
CA ILE A 786 -18.82 19.73 -7.93
C ILE A 786 -18.43 20.89 -8.83
N ASP A 787 -17.16 21.01 -9.21
CA ASP A 787 -16.63 22.10 -10.04
C ASP A 787 -17.14 23.50 -9.59
N GLY A 788 -17.08 23.75 -8.27
CA GLY A 788 -17.53 24.99 -7.66
C GLY A 788 -19.06 25.18 -7.57
N ILE A 789 -19.88 24.20 -7.96
CA ILE A 789 -21.34 24.26 -7.96
C ILE A 789 -21.95 23.16 -7.07
N SER A 790 -22.92 23.52 -6.23
CA SER A 790 -23.67 22.55 -5.41
C SER A 790 -25.01 22.22 -6.07
N TYR A 791 -25.26 20.92 -6.25
CA TYR A 791 -26.46 20.41 -6.92
C TYR A 791 -27.34 19.68 -5.90
N ALA A 792 -28.62 20.05 -5.88
CA ALA A 792 -29.59 19.49 -4.93
C ALA A 792 -29.73 17.96 -5.09
N GLY A 793 -29.70 17.25 -3.97
CA GLY A 793 -29.72 15.78 -3.93
C GLY A 793 -28.45 15.07 -4.43
N GLN A 794 -27.48 15.80 -5.01
CA GLN A 794 -26.24 15.23 -5.53
C GLN A 794 -25.04 15.54 -4.63
N ALA A 795 -24.77 16.84 -4.41
CA ALA A 795 -23.66 17.34 -3.60
C ALA A 795 -24.08 18.62 -2.87
N GLU A 796 -24.43 18.48 -1.59
CA GLU A 796 -25.05 19.54 -0.80
C GLU A 796 -24.18 20.00 0.38
N PRO A 797 -24.09 21.32 0.62
CA PRO A 797 -23.43 21.83 1.82
C PRO A 797 -24.24 21.49 3.07
N MET A 798 -23.55 21.14 4.15
CA MET A 798 -24.12 20.76 5.43
C MET A 798 -23.42 21.51 6.57
N ALA A 799 -24.17 21.89 7.60
CA ALA A 799 -23.60 22.49 8.80
C ALA A 799 -22.79 21.45 9.59
N PHE A 800 -21.69 21.88 10.21
CA PHE A 800 -20.81 20.98 10.98
C PHE A 800 -21.56 20.21 12.08
N ALA A 801 -22.53 20.81 12.76
CA ALA A 801 -23.30 20.13 13.81
C ALA A 801 -24.13 18.96 13.27
N ASP A 802 -24.75 19.12 12.10
CA ASP A 802 -25.53 18.06 11.45
C ASP A 802 -24.59 16.98 10.90
N PHE A 803 -23.44 17.37 10.34
CA PHE A 803 -22.40 16.45 9.90
C PHE A 803 -21.85 15.61 11.06
N ALA A 804 -21.54 16.22 12.20
CA ALA A 804 -21.06 15.52 13.39
C ALA A 804 -22.11 14.55 13.96
N ALA A 805 -23.40 14.91 13.90
CA ALA A 805 -24.49 14.03 14.30
C ALA A 805 -24.65 12.84 13.35
N LEU A 806 -24.55 13.08 12.03
CA LEU A 806 -24.60 12.03 11.01
C LEU A 806 -23.41 11.08 11.12
N ALA A 807 -22.21 11.62 11.32
CA ALA A 807 -20.99 10.85 11.57
C ALA A 807 -21.17 9.87 12.74
N GLY A 808 -21.82 10.32 13.83
CA GLY A 808 -22.14 9.45 14.97
C GLY A 808 -23.18 8.36 14.68
N GLN A 809 -24.13 8.61 13.75
CA GLN A 809 -25.15 7.62 13.34
C GLN A 809 -24.58 6.57 12.38
N GLU A 810 -23.71 6.99 11.47
CA GLU A 810 -23.06 6.15 10.46
C GLU A 810 -21.83 5.39 11.01
N GLY A 811 -21.44 5.64 12.26
CA GLY A 811 -20.32 4.97 12.90
C GLY A 811 -18.93 5.46 12.45
N LEU A 812 -18.84 6.68 11.91
CA LEU A 812 -17.57 7.29 11.52
C LEU A 812 -16.64 7.53 12.74
N PRO A 813 -15.31 7.52 12.55
CA PRO A 813 -14.36 7.83 13.62
C PRO A 813 -14.61 9.19 14.30
N GLU A 814 -14.33 9.30 15.60
CA GLU A 814 -14.55 10.55 16.37
C GLU A 814 -13.80 11.77 15.80
N THR A 815 -12.74 11.55 15.02
CA THR A 815 -12.01 12.61 14.31
C THR A 815 -12.93 13.43 13.39
N PHE A 816 -14.00 12.84 12.85
CA PHE A 816 -14.96 13.52 11.97
C PHE A 816 -15.97 14.40 12.73
N SER A 817 -16.13 14.21 14.04
CA SER A 817 -17.12 14.94 14.85
C SER A 817 -16.49 16.02 15.75
N ARG A 818 -15.17 16.25 15.65
CA ARG A 818 -14.43 17.15 16.53
C ARG A 818 -13.38 17.95 15.76
N ILE A 819 -13.11 19.18 16.20
CA ILE A 819 -11.99 20.00 15.73
C ILE A 819 -10.89 19.99 16.78
N THR A 820 -9.64 19.84 16.37
CA THR A 820 -8.49 19.72 17.29
C THR A 820 -7.30 20.60 16.94
N LEU A 821 -6.63 21.12 17.96
CA LEU A 821 -5.31 21.73 17.89
C LEU A 821 -4.28 20.76 18.43
N THR A 822 -3.36 20.30 17.58
CA THR A 822 -2.30 19.35 17.94
C THR A 822 -0.96 20.08 18.02
N PHE A 823 -0.38 20.16 19.21
CA PHE A 823 0.90 20.81 19.49
C PHE A 823 2.03 19.78 19.41
N VAL A 824 3.02 20.01 18.54
CA VAL A 824 4.10 19.04 18.24
C VAL A 824 5.47 19.68 18.46
N ALA A 825 6.33 19.07 19.27
CA ALA A 825 7.69 19.52 19.49
C ALA A 825 8.68 18.37 19.26
N ASP A 826 9.76 18.61 18.50
CA ASP A 826 10.74 17.59 18.11
C ASP A 826 10.10 16.32 17.50
N GLY A 827 9.02 16.49 16.73
CA GLY A 827 8.28 15.38 16.11
C GLY A 827 7.39 14.58 17.06
N GLN A 828 7.27 14.98 18.34
CA GLN A 828 6.36 14.35 19.30
C GLN A 828 5.18 15.25 19.65
N THR A 829 3.99 14.65 19.74
CA THR A 829 2.78 15.35 20.20
C THR A 829 2.88 15.66 21.68
N VAL A 830 2.89 16.95 22.02
CA VAL A 830 2.90 17.48 23.39
C VAL A 830 1.49 17.48 23.97
N ALA A 831 0.50 17.94 23.19
CA ALA A 831 -0.91 17.94 23.57
C ALA A 831 -1.83 18.00 22.34
N THR A 832 -3.05 17.48 22.49
CA THR A 832 -4.15 17.64 21.53
C THR A 832 -5.35 18.23 22.27
N LEU A 833 -5.76 19.44 21.90
CA LEU A 833 -6.84 20.18 22.54
C LEU A 833 -8.07 20.25 21.63
N PRO A 834 -9.27 19.85 22.10
CA PRO A 834 -10.49 20.00 21.33
C PRO A 834 -10.95 21.46 21.31
N VAL A 835 -11.45 21.93 20.17
CA VAL A 835 -11.99 23.28 19.97
C VAL A 835 -13.39 23.17 19.35
N GLU A 836 -14.30 24.08 19.72
CA GLU A 836 -15.62 24.17 19.08
C GLU A 836 -15.47 24.77 17.67
N TYR A 837 -16.23 24.26 16.70
CA TYR A 837 -16.19 24.74 15.32
C TYR A 837 -16.54 26.24 15.23
N GLY A 838 -15.64 27.03 14.64
CA GLY A 838 -15.76 28.49 14.51
C GLY A 838 -15.39 29.28 15.78
N ALA A 839 -14.94 28.62 16.85
CA ALA A 839 -14.51 29.30 18.08
C ALA A 839 -13.10 29.90 17.94
N ALA A 840 -12.78 30.82 18.84
CA ALA A 840 -11.42 31.33 19.02
C ALA A 840 -10.68 30.53 20.11
N PHE A 841 -9.37 30.43 20.00
CA PHE A 841 -8.47 29.81 20.97
C PHE A 841 -7.54 30.86 21.56
N ASP A 842 -7.45 30.90 22.90
CA ASP A 842 -6.52 31.78 23.60
C ASP A 842 -5.10 31.17 23.58
N PRO A 843 -4.10 31.81 22.96
CA PRO A 843 -2.72 31.31 22.95
C PRO A 843 -2.13 31.10 24.35
N ALA A 844 -2.66 31.76 25.38
CA ALA A 844 -2.24 31.55 26.77
C ALA A 844 -2.64 30.17 27.32
N GLU A 845 -3.62 29.49 26.72
CA GLU A 845 -4.02 28.11 27.07
C GLU A 845 -3.16 27.05 26.36
N ALA A 846 -2.27 27.45 25.45
CA ALA A 846 -1.33 26.54 24.80
C ALA A 846 -0.39 25.88 25.85
N PRO A 847 -0.02 24.60 25.66
CA PRO A 847 0.94 23.94 26.54
C PRO A 847 2.30 24.64 26.50
N ALA A 848 3.08 24.54 27.57
CA ALA A 848 4.46 25.03 27.56
C ALA A 848 5.30 24.28 26.51
N VAL A 849 6.11 25.00 25.74
CA VAL A 849 7.02 24.39 24.75
C VAL A 849 8.12 23.63 25.51
N PRO A 850 8.41 22.36 25.18
CA PRO A 850 9.52 21.62 25.79
C PRO A 850 10.86 22.35 25.61
N GLU A 851 11.66 22.43 26.67
CA GLU A 851 12.99 23.07 26.60
C GLU A 851 13.99 22.20 25.83
N LYS A 852 14.75 22.81 24.92
CA LYS A 852 15.85 22.17 24.19
C LYS A 852 17.17 22.87 24.46
N ALA A 853 18.17 22.11 24.91
CA ALA A 853 19.45 22.67 25.31
C ALA A 853 20.11 23.43 24.15
N GLY A 854 20.45 24.70 24.39
CA GLY A 854 21.13 25.53 23.40
C GLY A 854 20.20 26.28 22.44
N CYS A 855 18.88 26.20 22.60
CA CYS A 855 17.90 26.90 21.79
C CYS A 855 16.87 27.64 22.66
N THR A 856 16.28 28.71 22.12
CA THR A 856 14.98 29.23 22.54
C THR A 856 13.88 28.48 21.79
N ALA A 857 12.66 28.43 22.34
CA ALA A 857 11.57 27.66 21.75
C ALA A 857 10.25 28.42 21.84
N VAL A 858 9.54 28.55 20.72
CA VAL A 858 8.21 29.15 20.65
C VAL A 858 7.31 28.29 19.75
N TRP A 859 6.00 28.29 20.00
CA TRP A 859 5.05 27.70 19.04
C TRP A 859 5.04 28.53 17.76
N ALA A 860 5.01 27.88 16.60
CA ALA A 860 4.78 28.55 15.33
C ALA A 860 3.45 29.31 15.36
N ASP A 861 3.36 30.41 14.61
CA ASP A 861 2.11 31.14 14.45
C ASP A 861 1.01 30.23 13.87
N PHE A 862 -0.19 30.32 14.42
CA PHE A 862 -1.34 29.51 14.02
C PHE A 862 -2.64 30.32 14.07
N VAL A 863 -3.69 29.80 13.44
CA VAL A 863 -4.99 30.48 13.41
C VAL A 863 -5.65 30.35 14.77
N THR A 864 -5.91 31.49 15.41
CA THR A 864 -6.48 31.59 16.76
C THR A 864 -7.92 32.06 16.77
N GLU A 865 -8.45 32.58 15.66
CA GLU A 865 -9.83 33.03 15.52
C GLU A 865 -10.55 32.20 14.44
N ASN A 866 -11.86 31.96 14.62
CA ASN A 866 -12.71 31.23 13.68
C ASN A 866 -12.11 29.88 13.23
N ILE A 867 -11.76 29.03 14.19
CA ILE A 867 -11.11 27.74 13.90
C ILE A 867 -12.15 26.75 13.36
N THR A 868 -12.09 26.46 12.07
CA THR A 868 -13.02 25.56 11.37
C THR A 868 -12.40 24.22 10.96
N PHE A 869 -11.08 24.07 11.08
CA PHE A 869 -10.34 22.87 10.69
C PHE A 869 -9.24 22.52 11.70
N ASP A 870 -8.82 21.26 11.71
CA ASP A 870 -7.75 20.77 12.59
C ASP A 870 -6.42 21.44 12.28
N GLN A 871 -5.67 21.89 13.28
CA GLN A 871 -4.35 22.50 13.06
C GLN A 871 -3.25 21.73 13.79
N ARG A 872 -2.11 21.57 13.11
CA ARG A 872 -0.87 21.08 13.71
C ARG A 872 0.07 22.25 13.93
N VAL A 873 0.37 22.55 15.20
CA VAL A 873 1.22 23.67 15.63
C VAL A 873 2.57 23.12 16.06
N THR A 874 3.62 23.41 15.30
CA THR A 874 4.96 22.88 15.55
C THR A 874 5.81 23.86 16.36
N ALA A 875 6.59 23.37 17.33
CA ALA A 875 7.55 24.17 18.05
C ALA A 875 8.73 24.56 17.15
N VAL A 876 9.05 25.86 17.13
CA VAL A 876 10.21 26.42 16.43
C VAL A 876 11.32 26.60 17.46
N TYR A 877 12.42 25.88 17.26
CA TYR A 877 13.62 26.00 18.09
C TYR A 877 14.66 26.88 17.40
N THR A 878 14.96 28.03 18.00
CA THR A 878 15.98 28.95 17.49
C THR A 878 17.27 28.77 18.29
N PRO A 879 18.38 28.34 17.66
CA PRO A 879 19.66 28.19 18.37
C PRO A 879 20.12 29.49 19.00
N PHE A 880 20.73 29.41 20.18
CA PHE A 880 21.34 30.58 20.80
C PHE A 880 22.42 31.17 19.88
N SER A 881 22.34 32.48 19.70
CA SER A 881 23.41 33.21 19.02
C SER A 881 24.67 33.15 19.87
N THR A 882 25.78 32.76 19.25
CA THR A 882 27.08 32.71 19.93
C THR A 882 27.75 34.08 19.99
N VAL A 883 27.40 34.97 19.06
CA VAL A 883 27.88 36.35 18.99
C VAL A 883 26.74 37.27 18.57
N ILE A 884 26.53 38.35 19.32
CA ILE A 884 25.63 39.44 18.96
C ILE A 884 26.43 40.74 18.82
N ALA A 885 26.04 41.62 17.89
CA ALA A 885 26.76 42.85 17.56
C ALA A 885 25.91 44.09 17.88
N SER A 886 26.56 45.18 18.29
CA SER A 886 25.91 46.48 18.41
C SER A 886 25.54 47.05 17.04
N THR A 887 24.44 47.80 16.95
CA THR A 887 24.03 48.54 15.75
C THR A 887 25.03 49.65 15.37
N GLU A 888 25.73 50.16 16.37
CA GLU A 888 26.68 51.24 16.25
C GLU A 888 27.99 50.69 15.68
N GLN A 889 28.46 51.33 14.61
CA GLN A 889 29.65 50.92 13.87
C GLN A 889 30.68 52.04 13.82
N ARG A 890 31.94 51.67 13.63
CA ARG A 890 33.02 52.59 13.28
C ARG A 890 32.94 52.97 11.80
N GLU A 891 33.68 54.00 11.39
CA GLU A 891 33.72 54.48 9.99
C GLU A 891 34.15 53.40 8.98
N ASP A 892 34.79 52.32 9.44
CA ASP A 892 35.20 51.18 8.63
C ASP A 892 34.13 50.05 8.53
N GLY A 893 32.92 50.31 9.06
CA GLY A 893 31.78 49.38 9.02
C GLY A 893 31.79 48.29 10.08
N ARG A 894 32.76 48.28 11.02
CA ARG A 894 32.83 47.28 12.10
C ARG A 894 32.03 47.73 13.32
N ALA A 895 31.30 46.80 13.94
CA ALA A 895 30.55 47.07 15.17
C ALA A 895 31.46 47.53 16.30
N ILE A 896 30.99 48.49 17.10
CA ILE A 896 31.74 49.02 18.25
C ILE A 896 31.90 47.96 19.34
N LEU A 897 30.85 47.17 19.57
CA LEU A 897 30.80 46.13 20.58
C LEU A 897 30.23 44.85 20.00
N LEU A 898 30.92 43.74 20.23
CA LEU A 898 30.37 42.40 20.07
C LEU A 898 30.26 41.76 21.45
N ALA A 899 29.21 41.00 21.70
CA ALA A 899 29.11 40.13 22.85
C ALA A 899 29.12 38.69 22.37
N GLU A 900 30.01 37.89 22.91
CA GLU A 900 30.15 36.46 22.66
C GLU A 900 29.67 35.70 23.90
N GLY A 901 28.80 34.72 23.74
CA GLY A 901 28.07 34.06 24.82
C GLY A 901 27.00 33.11 24.29
N SER A 902 25.97 32.81 25.08
CA SER A 902 24.77 32.12 24.60
C SER A 902 23.58 33.04 24.79
N PHE A 903 23.14 33.65 23.69
CA PHE A 903 22.06 34.65 23.70
C PHE A 903 20.83 34.09 22.99
N GLY A 904 19.66 34.25 23.62
CA GLY A 904 18.36 34.05 22.99
C GLY A 904 18.08 35.08 21.90
N ASP A 905 16.80 35.26 21.58
CA ASP A 905 16.40 36.27 20.60
C ASP A 905 16.51 37.68 21.22
N GLY A 906 17.05 38.63 20.44
CA GLY A 906 17.26 40.01 20.90
C GLY A 906 18.57 40.65 20.45
N ALA A 907 18.64 41.97 20.61
CA ALA A 907 19.76 42.79 20.13
C ALA A 907 20.64 43.31 21.28
N LEU A 908 21.94 43.37 21.03
CA LEU A 908 22.88 44.16 21.85
C LEU A 908 22.67 45.63 21.54
N THR A 909 22.20 46.41 22.50
CA THR A 909 22.03 47.85 22.34
C THR A 909 23.17 48.60 23.01
N LEU A 910 23.64 49.67 22.37
CA LEU A 910 24.74 50.50 22.85
C LEU A 910 24.33 51.98 22.82
N THR A 911 24.40 52.66 23.96
CA THR A 911 24.07 54.08 24.09
C THR A 911 25.22 54.88 24.72
N PRO A 912 25.48 56.13 24.33
CA PRO A 912 26.54 56.93 24.95
C PRO A 912 26.28 57.14 26.45
N CYS A 913 27.29 56.95 27.29
CA CYS A 913 27.20 57.16 28.73
C CYS A 913 27.97 58.43 29.13
N GLU A 914 27.33 59.35 29.86
CA GLU A 914 27.97 60.59 30.33
C GLU A 914 28.94 60.37 31.50
N GLU A 915 28.80 59.24 32.19
CA GLU A 915 29.65 58.89 33.34
C GLU A 915 30.97 58.26 32.89
N THR A 916 32.06 58.67 33.52
CA THR A 916 33.42 58.24 33.14
C THR A 916 34.27 57.84 34.35
N PRO A 917 35.15 56.83 34.22
CA PRO A 917 36.00 56.34 35.31
C PRO A 917 37.13 57.30 35.68
N ALA A 918 37.60 58.14 34.74
CA ALA A 918 38.72 59.05 34.94
C ALA A 918 38.68 60.26 34.00
N PRO A 919 39.29 61.40 34.39
CA PRO A 919 39.51 62.54 33.49
C PRO A 919 40.40 62.12 32.31
N GLY A 920 39.93 62.32 31.07
CA GLY A 920 40.64 61.89 29.84
C GLY A 920 40.15 60.58 29.23
N THR A 921 39.03 60.03 29.71
CA THR A 921 38.30 58.94 29.04
C THR A 921 38.00 59.31 27.59
N SER A 922 38.28 58.41 26.65
CA SER A 922 38.07 58.65 25.22
C SER A 922 36.64 58.44 24.80
N GLU A 923 35.99 57.40 25.31
CA GLU A 923 34.57 57.11 25.07
C GLU A 923 34.00 56.25 26.21
N SER A 924 32.70 56.40 26.46
CA SER A 924 31.95 55.67 27.48
C SER A 924 30.58 55.30 26.90
N TRP A 925 30.20 54.04 27.09
CA TRP A 925 29.01 53.43 26.50
C TRP A 925 28.27 52.61 27.54
N GLN A 926 26.96 52.78 27.61
CA GLN A 926 26.06 51.90 28.33
C GLN A 926 25.56 50.83 27.36
N PHE A 927 25.62 49.57 27.77
CA PHE A 927 25.17 48.45 26.95
C PHE A 927 24.08 47.64 27.66
N THR A 928 23.15 47.09 26.89
CA THR A 928 22.11 46.18 27.39
C THR A 928 22.15 44.90 26.57
N LEU A 929 22.32 43.77 27.25
CA LEU A 929 22.23 42.44 26.65
C LEU A 929 20.76 41.98 26.58
N PRO A 930 20.42 41.02 25.70
CA PRO A 930 19.10 40.38 25.68
C PRO A 930 18.72 39.79 27.04
N GLU A 931 17.43 39.59 27.32
CA GLU A 931 16.98 39.05 28.62
C GLU A 931 17.38 37.58 28.81
N GLU A 932 17.49 36.83 27.71
CA GLU A 932 17.86 35.41 27.71
C GLU A 932 19.37 35.24 27.48
N VAL A 933 20.16 35.35 28.55
CA VAL A 933 21.60 35.08 28.53
C VAL A 933 21.92 33.87 29.39
N SER A 934 22.61 32.89 28.79
CA SER A 934 23.13 31.72 29.50
C SER A 934 24.66 31.67 29.48
N GLY A 935 25.27 31.29 30.60
CA GLY A 935 26.72 31.16 30.73
C GLY A 935 27.48 32.48 30.88
N SER A 936 28.80 32.41 30.68
CA SER A 936 29.69 33.58 30.79
C SER A 936 29.77 34.35 29.47
N VAL A 937 29.57 35.66 29.51
CA VAL A 937 29.68 36.54 28.34
C VAL A 937 31.06 37.17 28.23
N ARG A 938 31.64 37.16 27.02
CA ARG A 938 32.84 37.91 26.65
C ARG A 938 32.45 39.09 25.75
N LEU A 939 32.84 40.30 26.13
CA LEU A 939 32.70 41.46 25.27
C LEU A 939 33.95 41.68 24.44
N HIS A 940 33.78 41.96 23.16
CA HIS A 940 34.82 42.38 22.22
C HIS A 940 34.54 43.83 21.85
N TYR A 941 35.34 44.74 22.36
CA TYR A 941 35.16 46.17 22.15
C TYR A 941 36.23 46.72 21.21
N LEU A 942 35.83 47.51 20.21
CA LEU A 942 36.73 48.10 19.21
C LEU A 942 37.18 49.50 19.66
N PRO A 943 38.40 49.69 20.19
CA PRO A 943 38.82 50.98 20.74
C PRO A 943 39.05 52.05 19.67
N LEU A 944 38.66 53.30 19.95
CA LEU A 944 38.98 54.46 19.09
C LEU A 944 40.49 54.75 19.02
N LYS A 945 41.25 54.39 20.05
CA LYS A 945 42.72 54.54 20.13
C LYS A 945 43.36 53.23 20.55
N ALA A 946 44.37 52.77 19.80
CA ALA A 946 45.01 51.47 19.97
C ALA A 946 45.57 51.21 21.39
N ASP A 947 46.09 52.24 22.07
CA ASP A 947 46.62 52.15 23.44
C ASP A 947 45.57 52.58 24.48
N SER A 948 44.50 51.81 24.64
CA SER A 948 43.44 52.11 25.63
C SER A 948 43.26 50.97 26.64
N ASP A 949 43.04 51.34 27.90
CA ASP A 949 42.54 50.44 28.95
C ASP A 949 41.01 50.48 28.98
N LEU A 950 40.38 49.30 29.10
CA LEU A 950 38.92 49.17 29.22
C LEU A 950 38.52 49.11 30.70
N TYR A 951 37.49 49.87 31.07
CA TYR A 951 36.87 49.85 32.38
C TYR A 951 35.41 49.42 32.24
N LEU A 952 34.92 48.62 33.17
CA LEU A 952 33.52 48.20 33.26
C LEU A 952 32.88 48.81 34.52
N ARG A 953 31.60 49.15 34.44
CA ARG A 953 30.83 49.69 35.55
C ARG A 953 29.90 48.61 36.12
N GLY A 954 30.10 48.27 37.39
CA GLY A 954 29.27 47.31 38.10
C GLY A 954 27.94 47.90 38.57
N ALA A 955 27.05 47.04 39.08
CA ALA A 955 25.72 47.43 39.55
C ALA A 955 25.72 48.40 40.75
N ASP A 956 26.82 48.46 41.49
CA ASP A 956 27.03 49.43 42.58
C ASP A 956 27.44 50.82 42.09
N GLY A 957 27.54 51.00 40.77
CA GLY A 957 27.93 52.24 40.11
C GLY A 957 29.43 52.48 40.07
N SER A 958 30.27 51.58 40.62
CA SER A 958 31.71 51.72 40.66
C SER A 958 32.38 51.24 39.36
N TRP A 959 33.49 51.87 38.99
CA TRP A 959 34.26 51.52 37.81
C TRP A 959 35.45 50.63 38.18
N ARG A 960 35.58 49.49 37.49
CA ARG A 960 36.71 48.57 37.63
C ARG A 960 37.48 48.47 36.32
N LYS A 961 38.81 48.45 36.39
CA LYS A 961 39.63 48.15 35.22
C LYS A 961 39.41 46.69 34.82
N ALA A 962 38.98 46.44 33.58
CA ALA A 962 38.79 45.09 33.08
C ALA A 962 40.14 44.49 32.67
N GLU A 963 40.31 43.19 32.92
CA GLU A 963 41.41 42.43 32.32
C GLU A 963 41.08 42.20 30.85
N THR A 964 41.89 42.78 29.96
CA THR A 964 41.67 42.71 28.51
C THR A 964 42.75 41.90 27.82
N THR A 965 42.34 41.09 26.85
CA THR A 965 43.21 40.44 25.88
C THR A 965 42.94 41.01 24.50
N ALA A 966 43.98 41.25 23.69
CA ALA A 966 43.80 41.73 22.33
C ALA A 966 43.45 40.55 21.40
N ASP A 967 42.36 40.67 20.65
CA ASP A 967 41.96 39.74 19.59
C ASP A 967 41.75 40.53 18.29
N GLY A 968 42.73 40.46 17.39
CA GLY A 968 42.79 41.32 16.21
C GLY A 968 42.78 42.81 16.56
N SER A 969 41.74 43.53 16.14
CA SER A 969 41.53 44.94 16.47
C SER A 969 40.65 45.18 17.71
N TYR A 970 40.10 44.14 18.32
CA TYR A 970 39.20 44.24 19.46
C TYR A 970 39.93 43.97 20.79
N LEU A 971 39.46 44.62 21.85
CA LEU A 971 39.81 44.33 23.23
C LEU A 971 38.73 43.42 23.82
N VAL A 972 39.14 42.23 24.22
CA VAL A 972 38.22 41.20 24.74
C VAL A 972 38.29 41.16 26.26
N CYS A 973 37.14 41.18 26.95
CA CYS A 973 37.04 41.01 28.40
C CYS A 973 35.79 40.22 28.81
N THR A 974 35.86 39.52 29.93
CA THR A 974 34.72 38.77 30.48
C THR A 974 33.85 39.66 31.38
N LEU A 975 32.54 39.63 31.17
CA LEU A 975 31.57 40.34 32.00
C LEU A 975 31.37 39.67 33.35
N GLN A 976 31.11 40.49 34.37
CA GLN A 976 30.61 40.06 35.67
C GLN A 976 29.13 40.38 35.79
N SER A 977 28.42 39.63 36.65
CA SER A 977 26.99 39.85 36.89
C SER A 977 26.74 41.28 37.36
N GLY A 978 25.88 42.02 36.64
CA GLY A 978 25.53 43.41 36.95
C GLY A 978 26.39 44.49 36.28
N ASP A 979 27.35 44.13 35.41
CA ASP A 979 28.03 45.13 34.57
C ASP A 979 27.06 45.73 33.54
N THR A 980 27.01 47.05 33.44
CA THR A 980 26.03 47.77 32.59
C THR A 980 26.64 48.81 31.65
N ALA A 981 27.90 49.20 31.87
CA ALA A 981 28.58 50.17 31.02
C ALA A 981 30.07 49.85 30.89
N LEU A 982 30.67 50.34 29.80
CA LEU A 982 32.09 50.24 29.49
C LEU A 982 32.66 51.62 29.14
N ALA A 983 33.93 51.84 29.45
CA ALA A 983 34.63 53.07 29.11
C ALA A 983 36.09 52.80 28.76
N ALA A 984 36.59 53.48 27.73
CA ALA A 984 37.97 53.33 27.27
C ALA A 984 38.82 54.54 27.65
N VAL A 985 39.94 54.31 28.33
CA VAL A 985 40.86 55.34 28.82
C VAL A 985 42.23 55.15 28.18
N PRO A 986 42.80 56.15 27.48
CA PRO A 986 44.12 56.04 26.87
C PRO A 986 45.23 55.78 27.89
N ARG A 987 46.13 54.85 27.60
CA ARG A 987 47.35 54.64 28.38
C ARG A 987 48.31 55.79 28.12
N HIS A 988 48.64 56.55 29.17
CA HIS A 988 49.77 57.46 29.13
C HIS A 988 51.07 56.68 29.27
N THR A 989 51.72 56.36 28.15
CA THR A 989 53.09 55.86 28.13
C THR A 989 54.04 57.00 28.49
N VAL A 990 54.66 56.95 29.67
CA VAL A 990 55.79 57.83 29.98
C VAL A 990 56.94 57.38 29.09
N PRO A 991 57.47 58.25 28.19
CA PRO A 991 58.48 57.81 27.24
C PRO A 991 59.76 57.40 27.99
N LEU A 992 60.22 56.16 27.75
CA LEU A 992 61.48 55.60 28.27
C LEU A 992 62.71 56.55 28.25
N PRO A 993 62.91 57.48 27.29
CA PRO A 993 64.03 58.43 27.33
C PRO A 993 64.04 59.38 28.55
N LEU A 994 62.90 59.61 29.21
CA LEU A 994 62.82 60.44 30.42
C LEU A 994 63.37 59.73 31.67
N LEU A 995 63.26 58.40 31.73
CA LEU A 995 63.88 57.57 32.78
C LEU A 995 65.38 57.35 32.54
N ALA A 996 65.82 57.24 31.28
CA ALA A 996 67.24 57.17 30.92
C ALA A 996 67.97 58.51 31.13
N GLY A 997 67.31 59.65 30.90
CA GLY A 997 67.85 60.99 31.13
C GLY A 997 68.13 61.30 32.60
N ALA A 998 67.29 60.81 33.53
CA ALA A 998 67.51 60.96 34.96
C ALA A 998 68.72 60.14 35.47
N GLY A 999 68.94 58.95 34.90
CA GLY A 999 70.13 58.12 35.20
C GLY A 999 71.44 58.74 34.71
N ALA A 1000 71.45 59.34 33.52
CA ALA A 1000 72.63 60.01 32.96
C ALA A 1000 73.00 61.29 33.72
N ALA A 1001 72.01 62.07 34.18
CA ALA A 1001 72.23 63.27 34.99
C ALA A 1001 72.85 62.95 36.37
N LEU A 1002 72.45 61.84 36.99
CA LEU A 1002 73.00 61.38 38.27
C LEU A 1002 74.48 60.94 38.13
N LEU A 1003 74.82 60.27 37.03
CA LEU A 1003 76.19 59.85 36.72
C LEU A 1003 77.11 61.05 36.42
N LEU A 1004 76.61 62.09 35.73
CA LEU A 1004 77.34 63.33 35.48
C LEU A 1004 77.62 64.11 36.78
N LEU A 1005 76.67 64.16 37.71
CA LEU A 1005 76.89 64.79 39.02
C LEU A 1005 77.92 64.05 39.87
N LEU A 1006 77.91 62.71 39.84
CA LEU A 1006 78.94 61.88 40.49
C LEU A 1006 80.33 62.09 39.87
N ALA A 1007 80.43 62.20 38.54
CA ALA A 1007 81.69 62.46 37.86
C ALA A 1007 82.27 63.86 38.20
N VAL A 1008 81.41 64.89 38.29
CA VAL A 1008 81.81 66.24 38.71
C VAL A 1008 82.22 66.27 40.20
N GLY A 1009 81.54 65.51 41.06
CA GLY A 1009 81.93 65.31 42.46
C GLY A 1009 83.30 64.64 42.61
N LEU A 1010 83.59 63.62 41.81
CA LEU A 1010 84.90 62.95 41.79
C LEU A 1010 85.99 63.86 41.21
N TRP A 1011 85.69 64.64 40.17
CA TRP A 1011 86.63 65.59 39.58
C TRP A 1011 87.01 66.73 40.52
N THR A 1012 86.04 67.27 41.26
CA THR A 1012 86.27 68.31 42.28
C THR A 1012 87.05 67.78 43.48
N CYS A 1013 86.76 66.55 43.94
CA CYS A 1013 87.59 65.85 44.94
C CYS A 1013 89.03 65.61 44.46
N HIS A 1014 89.22 65.22 43.19
CA HIS A 1014 90.55 65.01 42.62
C HIS A 1014 91.34 66.33 42.50
N ARG A 1015 90.68 67.44 42.15
CA ARG A 1015 91.28 68.78 42.11
C ARG A 1015 91.66 69.30 43.51
N HIS A 1016 90.85 69.01 44.54
CA HIS A 1016 91.18 69.35 45.92
C HIS A 1016 92.32 68.50 46.50
N ARG A 1017 92.45 67.22 46.11
CA ARG A 1017 93.62 66.40 46.48
C ARG A 1017 94.90 66.87 45.79
N LYS A 1018 94.84 67.30 44.52
CA LYS A 1018 96.00 67.88 43.82
C LYS A 1018 96.43 69.25 44.34
N LYS A 1019 95.51 70.07 44.87
CA LYS A 1019 95.85 71.35 45.52
C LYS A 1019 96.44 71.20 46.94
N LYS A 1020 96.28 70.05 47.60
CA LYS A 1020 96.99 69.74 48.87
C LYS A 1020 98.37 69.10 48.67
N ALA A 1021 98.75 68.73 47.45
CA ALA A 1021 100.06 68.15 47.12
C ALA A 1021 101.05 69.15 46.48
N ALA A 1022 100.67 70.43 46.33
CA ALA A 1022 101.51 71.49 45.77
C ALA A 1022 101.62 72.73 46.70
N ALA A 1023 101.53 72.49 48.00
CA ALA A 1023 102.00 73.39 49.05
C ALA A 1023 103.07 72.65 49.89
N GLN A 1024 104.10 72.19 49.17
CA GLN A 1024 105.52 72.30 49.51
C GLN A 1024 106.23 72.78 48.25
#